data_AF-A0A8H3QIN3-F1
#
_entry.id   AF-A0A8H3QIN3-F1
#
_cell.length_a   1.000
_cell.length_b   1.000
_cell.length_c   1.000
_cell.angle_alpha   90.00
_cell.angle_beta   90.00
_cell.angle_gamma   90.00
#
_symmetry.space_group_name_H-M   'P 1'
#
loop_
_entity.id
_entity.type
_entity.pdbx_description
1 polymer ?
#
loop_
_entity_poly.entity_id
_entity_poly.type
_entity_poly.pdbx_seq_one_letter_code
_entity_poly.pdbx_strand_id
1 'polypeptide(L)'
;MSSNIDLSDIDDYTPEEFAEIDEDDNELEVEEVFAFISKLRVPKVIYTTVPIEYPDTSAESVATVYNITGWKNPSDVFSDIQYSINGSGGIIQIKDCPFFGGISVKKDQRTCQGIKFCEFIDQELVNQEHCSVNFDSEIFQLYMQKTDENTKEAKTYTFFLATKETSCPFKRNNIPCDGGPWIGRITDYQINVISYFIGCNKYQKNERWHRFIRVKPDEIDISLLQNLFAGFIPEQTKTSQCSMIVPKSCKRKKCDVVHVNNGNIDRGRIINKPCPVRFIKFIPNNITECPFIALICIGIHNHTPPSPERTSSGIKNNLQSLIEQAIHENDTITPRSLLSENLIKAYFNKETLAEVHVSLNNIDKLRYLMGKAYKTLHPFGQGIMGVYHNVSNTSSDLVHYVRKINLFTNDNQVIITCMLTEQAKKLITLEWFQIDVSFKRVKGEINEFEINTYDSDHHLILSLCRVFTNIFTAEGYHRLFSSLFKIIHEVSGQPIKFQHIHQQGVSCILADLDAAQAKGLGLALHDLDHEKDWQTHLTFVFKSCLIHFERNLRNKPFDKTTKNLIRQIPNMSSKEQVYDLLQQIKDTNDEGIEDWLSYYQQLYVIASLNQYISKINPEIWRKSGTNTNNAEAAHAMVNKEGKQLSLLSAISRGKRYDERCYKTIEIHDKMGVPYTHQDKSEVKRIQRSIKLKESYIRNNNLDTNDKLSSKKRKLFSSTSKTKSKKRQEDSASENEETTLPKTNNNELLKLDIEERKMTLREREIKVRVAEAEA
;
A
#
# COMPACT_ATOMS: atom_id res chain seq x y z
N MET A 1 -14.30 53.84 -4.98
CA MET A 1 -15.26 54.12 -6.06
C MET A 1 -16.12 52.87 -6.19
N SER A 2 -17.06 52.56 -5.29
CA SER A 2 -18.18 53.34 -4.73
C SER A 2 -19.29 53.62 -5.75
N SER A 3 -20.31 52.76 -5.74
CA SER A 3 -21.75 53.01 -6.07
C SER A 3 -22.45 51.63 -6.03
N ASN A 4 -23.11 51.18 -4.96
CA ASN A 4 -24.38 51.63 -4.35
C ASN A 4 -25.48 51.95 -5.36
N ILE A 5 -26.56 51.17 -5.29
CA ILE A 5 -28.03 51.45 -5.38
C ILE A 5 -28.63 50.07 -5.02
N ASP A 6 -29.01 49.77 -3.78
CA ASP A 6 -30.10 50.28 -2.94
C ASP A 6 -31.51 50.03 -3.51
N LEU A 7 -32.25 49.24 -2.73
CA LEU A 7 -33.63 48.80 -2.89
C LEU A 7 -34.52 49.85 -2.21
N SER A 8 -35.59 50.29 -2.86
CA SER A 8 -36.77 50.73 -2.11
C SER A 8 -38.04 50.63 -2.93
N ASP A 9 -39.07 50.20 -2.19
CA ASP A 9 -40.50 50.49 -2.36
C ASP A 9 -41.35 49.36 -3.01
N ILE A 10 -41.92 48.43 -2.21
CA ILE A 10 -43.16 48.55 -1.38
C ILE A 10 -44.38 48.32 -2.30
N ASP A 11 -45.29 47.35 -2.11
CA ASP A 11 -46.12 47.09 -0.93
C ASP A 11 -46.82 45.71 -0.96
N ASP A 12 -47.17 45.23 0.23
CA ASP A 12 -48.04 44.09 0.57
C ASP A 12 -49.46 44.17 -0.05
N TYR A 13 -50.07 43.02 -0.37
CA TYR A 13 -51.44 42.69 0.07
C TYR A 13 -51.88 41.26 -0.33
N THR A 14 -52.28 40.47 0.66
CA THR A 14 -53.32 39.42 0.61
C THR A 14 -54.08 39.48 1.96
N PRO A 15 -55.27 38.85 2.17
CA PRO A 15 -56.20 38.15 1.27
C PRO A 15 -57.70 38.56 1.51
N GLU A 16 -58.62 37.84 0.85
CA GLU A 16 -59.98 37.42 1.31
C GLU A 16 -61.28 37.90 0.57
N GLU A 17 -61.99 36.86 0.10
CA GLU A 17 -63.45 36.60 -0.02
C GLU A 17 -64.29 36.95 -1.28
N PHE A 18 -64.64 35.85 -1.99
CA PHE A 18 -65.94 35.38 -2.51
C PHE A 18 -66.85 36.27 -3.38
N ALA A 19 -67.06 35.83 -4.64
CA ALA A 19 -68.40 35.48 -5.14
C ALA A 19 -68.30 34.57 -6.39
N GLU A 20 -69.04 33.46 -6.33
CA GLU A 20 -69.22 32.42 -7.34
C GLU A 20 -69.94 32.93 -8.61
N ILE A 21 -69.48 32.47 -9.78
CA ILE A 21 -70.36 32.13 -10.92
C ILE A 21 -69.80 30.83 -11.52
N ASP A 22 -70.57 29.77 -11.36
CA ASP A 22 -70.39 28.48 -12.05
C ASP A 22 -70.62 28.67 -13.55
N GLU A 23 -69.62 28.39 -14.38
CA GLU A 23 -69.84 27.82 -15.71
C GLU A 23 -68.95 26.60 -15.90
N ASP A 24 -69.65 25.55 -16.31
CA ASP A 24 -69.29 24.15 -16.41
C ASP A 24 -68.32 23.95 -17.61
N ASP A 25 -67.01 24.05 -17.38
CA ASP A 25 -66.00 23.67 -18.37
C ASP A 25 -65.18 22.46 -17.88
N ASN A 26 -65.65 21.29 -18.30
CA ASN A 26 -64.80 20.11 -18.48
C ASN A 26 -63.72 20.44 -19.52
N GLU A 27 -62.64 21.11 -19.13
CA GLU A 27 -61.39 21.07 -19.87
C GLU A 27 -60.79 19.66 -19.71
N LEU A 28 -61.16 18.80 -20.65
CA LEU A 28 -60.39 17.60 -20.98
C LEU A 28 -58.94 18.04 -21.25
N GLU A 29 -58.03 17.79 -20.29
CA GLU A 29 -56.59 17.88 -20.51
C GLU A 29 -56.23 17.06 -21.76
N VAL A 30 -55.98 17.74 -22.88
CA VAL A 30 -55.47 17.09 -24.08
C VAL A 30 -54.03 16.72 -23.80
N GLU A 31 -53.78 15.46 -23.39
CA GLU A 31 -52.42 14.93 -23.25
C GLU A 31 -51.66 15.16 -24.55
N GLU A 32 -50.64 16.02 -24.52
CA GLU A 32 -49.83 16.36 -25.68
C GLU A 32 -48.95 15.16 -26.06
N VAL A 33 -49.34 14.44 -27.12
CA VAL A 33 -48.66 13.20 -27.54
C VAL A 33 -47.52 13.51 -28.53
N PHE A 34 -46.29 13.18 -28.16
CA PHE A 34 -45.07 13.46 -28.93
C PHE A 34 -44.74 12.35 -29.94
N ALA A 35 -44.59 12.70 -31.23
CA ALA A 35 -44.31 11.73 -32.30
C ALA A 35 -42.80 11.60 -32.60
N PHE A 36 -42.21 10.43 -32.35
CA PHE A 36 -40.82 10.11 -32.72
C PHE A 36 -40.72 9.46 -34.11
N ILE A 37 -41.70 8.62 -34.46
CA ILE A 37 -41.95 8.13 -35.82
C ILE A 37 -43.45 7.92 -35.97
N SER A 38 -43.94 7.73 -37.20
CA SER A 38 -45.39 7.56 -37.48
C SER A 38 -46.09 6.50 -36.62
N LYS A 39 -45.35 5.46 -36.17
CA LYS A 39 -45.85 4.35 -35.33
C LYS A 39 -45.39 4.40 -33.86
N LEU A 40 -44.68 5.45 -33.42
CA LEU A 40 -44.21 5.58 -32.04
C LEU A 40 -44.50 6.99 -31.53
N ARG A 41 -45.54 7.05 -30.71
CA ARG A 41 -46.08 8.24 -30.07
C ARG A 41 -45.93 8.08 -28.57
N VAL A 42 -45.46 9.12 -27.89
CA VAL A 42 -45.10 9.09 -26.48
C VAL A 42 -45.91 10.14 -25.71
N PRO A 43 -46.66 9.75 -24.66
CA PRO A 43 -47.49 10.68 -23.89
C PRO A 43 -46.71 11.51 -22.87
N LYS A 44 -45.56 11.01 -22.38
CA LYS A 44 -44.75 11.68 -21.35
C LYS A 44 -43.30 11.87 -21.79
N VAL A 45 -42.81 13.11 -21.74
CA VAL A 45 -41.40 13.46 -22.00
C VAL A 45 -40.78 14.09 -20.75
N ILE A 46 -39.59 13.62 -20.38
CA ILE A 46 -38.78 14.12 -19.26
C ILE A 46 -37.47 14.66 -19.84
N TYR A 47 -37.09 15.88 -19.48
CA TYR A 47 -35.83 16.48 -19.91
C TYR A 47 -34.79 16.42 -18.79
N THR A 48 -33.55 16.08 -19.13
CA THR A 48 -32.45 16.00 -18.16
C THR A 48 -31.11 16.38 -18.79
N THR A 49 -30.19 16.87 -17.96
CA THR A 49 -28.78 17.11 -18.31
C THR A 49 -27.84 16.05 -17.70
N VAL A 50 -28.38 15.18 -16.85
CA VAL A 50 -27.64 14.13 -16.13
C VAL A 50 -28.13 12.73 -16.54
N PRO A 51 -27.22 11.73 -16.57
CA PRO A 51 -27.62 10.34 -16.79
C PRO A 51 -28.62 9.86 -15.73
N ILE A 52 -29.56 9.00 -16.13
CA ILE A 52 -30.56 8.40 -15.23
C ILE A 52 -30.27 6.90 -15.09
N GLU A 53 -30.16 6.44 -13.84
CA GLU A 53 -29.83 5.05 -13.51
C GLU A 53 -31.04 4.10 -13.61
N TYR A 54 -32.23 4.60 -13.25
CA TYR A 54 -33.51 3.91 -13.35
C TYR A 54 -34.49 4.80 -14.10
N PRO A 55 -34.47 4.78 -15.44
CA PRO A 55 -35.39 5.62 -16.22
C PRO A 55 -36.84 5.19 -15.99
N ASP A 56 -37.74 6.17 -15.87
CA ASP A 56 -39.18 5.94 -15.78
C ASP A 56 -39.69 5.10 -16.95
N THR A 57 -40.63 4.20 -16.68
CA THR A 57 -41.32 3.39 -17.67
C THR A 57 -42.83 3.53 -17.53
N SER A 58 -43.60 3.10 -18.53
CA SER A 58 -45.07 3.01 -18.45
C SER A 58 -45.58 2.00 -19.47
N ALA A 59 -46.84 1.59 -19.35
CA ALA A 59 -47.48 0.70 -20.33
C ALA A 59 -47.47 1.30 -21.75
N GLU A 60 -47.67 2.62 -21.87
CA GLU A 60 -47.79 3.32 -23.16
C GLU A 60 -46.45 3.78 -23.72
N SER A 61 -45.65 4.49 -22.92
CA SER A 61 -44.22 4.80 -23.06
C SER A 61 -43.85 6.06 -22.26
N VAL A 62 -42.57 6.20 -21.92
CA VAL A 62 -41.99 7.44 -21.38
C VAL A 62 -40.70 7.74 -22.14
N ALA A 63 -40.53 8.98 -22.60
CA ALA A 63 -39.28 9.44 -23.22
C ALA A 63 -38.48 10.27 -22.22
N THR A 64 -37.21 9.93 -22.03
CA THR A 64 -36.22 10.81 -21.39
C THR A 64 -35.33 11.42 -22.46
N VAL A 65 -35.27 12.74 -22.53
CA VAL A 65 -34.43 13.51 -23.45
C VAL A 65 -33.24 14.07 -22.68
N TYR A 66 -32.04 13.63 -23.07
CA TYR A 66 -30.78 14.03 -22.49
C TYR A 66 -30.16 15.15 -23.31
N ASN A 67 -29.93 16.32 -22.71
CA ASN A 67 -28.97 17.28 -23.24
C ASN A 67 -27.55 16.79 -22.89
N ILE A 68 -26.81 16.34 -23.90
CA ILE A 68 -25.49 15.74 -23.75
C ILE A 68 -24.35 16.73 -24.00
N THR A 69 -24.65 18.03 -24.00
CA THR A 69 -23.62 19.08 -24.13
C THR A 69 -22.57 18.91 -23.03
N GLY A 70 -21.30 18.80 -23.42
CA GLY A 70 -20.18 18.60 -22.50
C GLY A 70 -19.96 17.15 -22.03
N TRP A 71 -20.78 16.18 -22.44
CA TRP A 71 -20.56 14.77 -22.11
C TRP A 71 -19.37 14.22 -22.91
N LYS A 72 -18.49 13.44 -22.25
CA LYS A 72 -17.35 12.78 -22.92
C LYS A 72 -17.81 11.72 -23.91
N ASN A 73 -18.84 10.94 -23.57
CA ASN A 73 -19.37 9.87 -24.42
C ASN A 73 -20.91 9.94 -24.50
N PRO A 74 -21.48 10.26 -25.68
CA PRO A 74 -22.93 10.25 -25.90
C PRO A 74 -23.62 8.88 -25.63
N SER A 75 -22.85 7.79 -25.62
CA SER A 75 -23.35 6.45 -25.31
C SER A 75 -23.61 6.21 -23.82
N ASP A 76 -23.21 7.13 -22.95
CA ASP A 76 -23.36 7.00 -21.49
C ASP A 76 -24.84 6.88 -21.07
N VAL A 77 -25.77 7.34 -21.92
CA VAL A 77 -27.23 7.16 -21.77
C VAL A 77 -27.64 5.71 -21.53
N PHE A 78 -26.91 4.73 -22.07
CA PHE A 78 -27.16 3.30 -21.79
C PHE A 78 -26.23 2.68 -20.75
N SER A 79 -25.02 3.22 -20.55
CA SER A 79 -24.05 2.61 -19.62
C SER A 79 -24.44 2.77 -18.17
N ASP A 80 -25.17 3.85 -17.88
CA ASP A 80 -25.50 4.26 -16.52
C ASP A 80 -26.80 3.62 -16.03
N ILE A 81 -27.61 3.06 -16.94
CA ILE A 81 -28.81 2.29 -16.59
C ILE A 81 -28.42 1.06 -15.78
N GLN A 82 -29.08 0.83 -14.64
CA GLN A 82 -28.79 -0.28 -13.73
C GLN A 82 -29.43 -1.60 -14.17
N TYR A 83 -30.51 -1.54 -14.96
CA TYR A 83 -31.11 -2.74 -15.55
C TYR A 83 -30.10 -3.48 -16.45
N SER A 84 -30.14 -4.82 -16.42
CA SER A 84 -29.36 -5.61 -17.37
C SER A 84 -30.02 -5.52 -18.72
N ILE A 85 -29.37 -4.85 -19.68
CA ILE A 85 -29.92 -4.64 -21.02
C ILE A 85 -29.20 -5.52 -22.04
N ASN A 86 -29.95 -6.06 -23.00
CA ASN A 86 -29.40 -6.78 -24.14
C ASN A 86 -30.19 -6.47 -25.41
N GLY A 87 -29.57 -6.70 -26.57
CA GLY A 87 -30.20 -6.50 -27.87
C GLY A 87 -29.32 -7.05 -28.99
N SER A 88 -29.96 -7.71 -29.95
CA SER A 88 -29.37 -8.20 -31.19
C SER A 88 -29.73 -7.34 -32.41
N GLY A 89 -30.31 -6.14 -32.20
CA GLY A 89 -30.87 -5.31 -33.25
C GLY A 89 -29.82 -4.44 -33.94
N GLY A 90 -29.70 -4.56 -35.26
CA GLY A 90 -28.92 -3.64 -36.08
C GLY A 90 -29.38 -2.19 -35.91
N ILE A 91 -28.46 -1.25 -36.03
CA ILE A 91 -28.74 0.20 -35.97
C ILE A 91 -29.62 0.54 -37.18
N ILE A 92 -30.83 1.06 -36.94
CA ILE A 92 -31.74 1.49 -37.99
C ILE A 92 -31.60 3.00 -38.18
N GLN A 93 -31.36 3.41 -39.43
CA GLN A 93 -31.29 4.82 -39.80
C GLN A 93 -32.69 5.36 -40.11
N ILE A 94 -33.08 6.45 -39.46
CA ILE A 94 -34.33 7.18 -39.70
C ILE A 94 -33.95 8.53 -40.30
N LYS A 95 -34.45 8.84 -41.50
CA LYS A 95 -34.07 10.07 -42.22
C LYS A 95 -34.75 11.32 -41.69
N ASP A 96 -36.00 11.18 -41.24
CA ASP A 96 -36.86 12.28 -40.84
C ASP A 96 -37.57 11.90 -39.53
N CYS A 97 -37.11 12.49 -38.43
CA CYS A 97 -37.66 12.24 -37.09
C CYS A 97 -38.44 13.49 -36.62
N PRO A 98 -39.78 13.44 -36.52
CA PRO A 98 -40.59 14.62 -36.21
C PRO A 98 -40.24 15.28 -34.87
N PHE A 99 -39.96 14.48 -33.83
CA PHE A 99 -39.58 14.99 -32.52
C PHE A 99 -38.31 15.85 -32.54
N PHE A 100 -37.35 15.56 -33.43
CA PHE A 100 -36.12 16.33 -33.59
C PHE A 100 -36.22 17.34 -34.74
N GLY A 101 -37.42 17.82 -35.08
CA GLY A 101 -37.60 18.81 -36.15
C GLY A 101 -37.21 18.31 -37.54
N GLY A 102 -37.34 17.01 -37.77
CA GLY A 102 -37.05 16.36 -39.05
C GLY A 102 -35.58 15.97 -39.28
N ILE A 103 -34.75 16.01 -38.23
CA ILE A 103 -33.35 15.59 -38.28
C ILE A 103 -33.24 14.06 -38.43
N SER A 104 -32.22 13.61 -39.17
CA SER A 104 -31.91 12.17 -39.29
C SER A 104 -31.27 11.61 -38.02
N VAL A 105 -31.80 10.49 -37.54
CA VAL A 105 -31.43 9.84 -36.28
C VAL A 105 -31.14 8.34 -36.46
N LYS A 106 -30.30 7.80 -35.60
CA LYS A 106 -30.04 6.37 -35.40
C LYS A 106 -30.94 5.84 -34.30
N LYS A 107 -31.65 4.74 -34.58
CA LYS A 107 -32.47 4.00 -33.62
C LYS A 107 -31.76 2.72 -33.18
N ASP A 108 -31.54 2.57 -31.88
CA ASP A 108 -31.02 1.36 -31.21
C ASP A 108 -32.06 0.85 -30.22
N GLN A 109 -32.41 -0.44 -30.29
CA GLN A 109 -33.40 -1.04 -29.42
C GLN A 109 -32.79 -2.16 -28.56
N ARG A 110 -33.07 -2.10 -27.26
CA ARG A 110 -32.67 -3.09 -26.26
C ARG A 110 -33.86 -3.52 -25.43
N THR A 111 -33.72 -4.62 -24.71
CA THR A 111 -34.69 -5.10 -23.74
C THR A 111 -34.05 -5.28 -22.37
N CYS A 112 -34.85 -5.09 -21.33
CA CYS A 112 -34.46 -5.53 -20.00
C CYS A 112 -34.39 -7.06 -19.99
N GLN A 113 -33.27 -7.61 -19.56
CA GLN A 113 -33.10 -9.06 -19.42
C GLN A 113 -33.69 -9.60 -18.11
N GLY A 114 -34.28 -8.71 -17.29
CA GLY A 114 -34.80 -8.97 -15.96
C GLY A 114 -33.70 -9.28 -14.94
N ILE A 115 -34.07 -10.11 -13.96
CA ILE A 115 -33.26 -10.42 -12.78
C ILE A 115 -32.99 -11.92 -12.66
N LYS A 116 -32.16 -12.24 -11.69
CA LYS A 116 -31.94 -13.59 -11.18
C LYS A 116 -32.32 -13.64 -9.71
N PHE A 117 -32.91 -14.73 -9.27
CA PHE A 117 -33.39 -14.87 -7.89
C PHE A 117 -33.20 -16.31 -7.38
N CYS A 118 -33.13 -16.50 -6.07
CA CYS A 118 -33.07 -17.84 -5.47
C CYS A 118 -34.40 -18.58 -5.58
N GLU A 119 -34.41 -19.86 -5.90
CA GLU A 119 -35.65 -20.67 -6.00
C GLU A 119 -36.50 -20.71 -4.72
N PHE A 120 -35.91 -20.42 -3.56
CA PHE A 120 -36.58 -20.41 -2.24
C PHE A 120 -37.01 -19.02 -1.77
N ILE A 121 -36.94 -18.01 -2.63
CA ILE A 121 -37.45 -16.67 -2.32
C ILE A 121 -38.98 -16.64 -2.36
N ASP A 122 -39.55 -15.73 -1.58
CA ASP A 122 -40.96 -15.39 -1.68
C ASP A 122 -41.28 -14.82 -3.07
N GLN A 123 -42.27 -15.42 -3.74
CA GLN A 123 -42.69 -15.00 -5.07
C GLN A 123 -43.35 -13.64 -5.06
N GLU A 124 -43.99 -13.22 -3.96
CA GLU A 124 -44.56 -11.87 -3.85
C GLU A 124 -43.48 -10.79 -3.97
N LEU A 125 -42.31 -11.03 -3.36
CA LEU A 125 -41.16 -10.13 -3.46
C LEU A 125 -40.57 -10.09 -4.88
N VAL A 126 -40.54 -11.22 -5.59
CA VAL A 126 -39.95 -11.28 -6.94
C VAL A 126 -40.87 -10.69 -8.00
N ASN A 127 -42.19 -10.74 -7.80
CA ASN A 127 -43.19 -10.35 -8.79
C ASN A 127 -43.66 -8.90 -8.66
N GLN A 128 -43.02 -8.10 -7.80
CA GLN A 128 -43.37 -6.70 -7.66
C GLN A 128 -43.17 -5.94 -8.98
N GLU A 129 -44.21 -5.20 -9.34
CA GLU A 129 -44.20 -4.37 -10.52
C GLU A 129 -43.78 -2.95 -10.19
N HIS A 130 -43.01 -2.32 -11.08
CA HIS A 130 -42.65 -0.92 -10.93
C HIS A 130 -42.48 -0.21 -12.27
N CYS A 131 -42.75 1.09 -12.23
CA CYS A 131 -42.53 2.04 -13.34
C CYS A 131 -41.49 3.11 -12.98
N SER A 132 -41.23 3.31 -11.69
CA SER A 132 -40.20 4.18 -11.14
C SER A 132 -39.58 3.50 -9.91
N VAL A 133 -38.40 3.94 -9.49
CA VAL A 133 -37.67 3.32 -8.37
C VAL A 133 -37.54 4.31 -7.22
N ASN A 134 -38.06 3.92 -6.06
CA ASN A 134 -37.88 4.64 -4.81
C ASN A 134 -37.24 3.72 -3.76
N PHE A 135 -35.97 3.98 -3.45
CA PHE A 135 -35.20 3.20 -2.49
C PHE A 135 -35.63 3.39 -1.03
N ASP A 136 -36.39 4.45 -0.72
CA ASP A 136 -36.90 4.72 0.62
C ASP A 136 -38.25 4.05 0.89
N SER A 137 -38.81 3.33 -0.09
CA SER A 137 -40.07 2.61 0.08
C SER A 137 -39.94 1.45 1.09
N GLU A 138 -40.99 1.22 1.89
CA GLU A 138 -41.06 0.11 2.85
C GLU A 138 -40.80 -1.25 2.19
N ILE A 139 -41.30 -1.40 0.97
CA ILE A 139 -41.09 -2.56 0.10
C ILE A 139 -39.60 -2.81 -0.17
N PHE A 140 -38.83 -1.77 -0.51
CA PHE A 140 -37.40 -1.89 -0.77
C PHE A 140 -36.63 -2.20 0.52
N GLN A 141 -37.05 -1.63 1.65
CA GLN A 141 -36.48 -1.92 2.97
C GLN A 141 -36.72 -3.38 3.39
N LEU A 142 -37.92 -3.92 3.17
CA LEU A 142 -38.26 -5.33 3.43
C LEU A 142 -37.38 -6.29 2.62
N TYR A 143 -37.16 -6.01 1.33
CA TYR A 143 -36.27 -6.78 0.48
C TYR A 143 -34.79 -6.73 0.95
N MET A 144 -34.36 -5.63 1.55
CA MET A 144 -32.99 -5.45 2.07
C MET A 144 -32.76 -6.08 3.45
N GLN A 145 -33.80 -6.53 4.15
CA GLN A 145 -33.65 -7.21 5.44
C GLN A 145 -32.92 -8.55 5.26
N LYS A 146 -31.82 -8.70 5.98
CA LYS A 146 -31.04 -9.93 6.02
C LYS A 146 -31.48 -10.78 7.20
N THR A 147 -31.62 -12.08 6.97
CA THR A 147 -31.78 -13.06 8.05
C THR A 147 -30.49 -13.13 8.89
N ASP A 148 -30.63 -13.32 10.20
CA ASP A 148 -29.47 -13.46 11.10
C ASP A 148 -28.78 -14.81 10.87
N GLU A 149 -27.66 -14.79 10.14
CA GLU A 149 -26.85 -15.97 9.82
C GLU A 149 -25.85 -16.34 10.93
N ASN A 150 -25.82 -15.61 12.06
CA ASN A 150 -24.81 -15.83 13.11
C ASN A 150 -25.17 -16.90 14.15
N THR A 151 -26.35 -17.52 14.04
CA THR A 151 -26.75 -18.59 14.95
C THR A 151 -25.83 -19.82 14.81
N LYS A 152 -25.65 -20.54 15.92
CA LYS A 152 -24.85 -21.78 15.96
C LYS A 152 -25.38 -22.83 14.97
N GLU A 153 -26.69 -22.85 14.78
CA GLU A 153 -27.40 -23.69 13.81
C GLU A 153 -27.06 -23.34 12.35
N ALA A 154 -27.17 -22.06 11.95
CA ALA A 154 -26.86 -21.62 10.59
C ALA A 154 -25.39 -21.86 10.21
N LYS A 155 -24.47 -21.64 11.17
CA LYS A 155 -23.05 -21.99 11.03
C LYS A 155 -22.84 -23.49 10.84
N THR A 156 -23.61 -24.32 11.55
CA THR A 156 -23.55 -25.78 11.43
C THR A 156 -24.01 -26.26 10.05
N TYR A 157 -25.10 -25.71 9.51
CA TYR A 157 -25.58 -26.04 8.16
C TYR A 157 -24.60 -25.62 7.07
N THR A 158 -24.04 -24.42 7.19
CA THR A 158 -23.02 -23.91 6.27
C THR A 158 -21.77 -24.79 6.31
N PHE A 159 -21.32 -25.16 7.51
CA PHE A 159 -20.17 -26.05 7.68
C PHE A 159 -20.42 -27.44 7.09
N PHE A 160 -21.59 -28.03 7.35
CA PHE A 160 -21.99 -29.32 6.77
C PHE A 160 -21.95 -29.30 5.23
N LEU A 161 -22.59 -28.32 4.60
CA LEU A 161 -22.60 -28.18 3.14
C LEU A 161 -21.19 -27.96 2.57
N ALA A 162 -20.40 -27.08 3.18
CA ALA A 162 -19.03 -26.83 2.77
C ALA A 162 -18.19 -28.12 2.79
N THR A 163 -18.38 -28.97 3.80
CA THR A 163 -17.67 -30.26 3.87
C THR A 163 -18.13 -31.25 2.80
N LYS A 164 -19.43 -31.28 2.45
CA LYS A 164 -19.96 -32.10 1.34
C LYS A 164 -19.50 -31.65 -0.03
N GLU A 165 -19.49 -30.34 -0.29
CA GLU A 165 -19.10 -29.78 -1.60
C GLU A 165 -17.57 -29.80 -1.82
N THR A 166 -16.79 -29.81 -0.73
CA THR A 166 -15.32 -29.86 -0.83
C THR A 166 -14.85 -31.28 -1.13
N SER A 167 -14.11 -31.46 -2.22
CA SER A 167 -13.47 -32.73 -2.58
C SER A 167 -12.33 -33.10 -1.62
N CYS A 168 -12.07 -34.41 -1.46
CA CYS A 168 -10.90 -34.86 -0.70
C CYS A 168 -9.60 -34.43 -1.42
N PRO A 169 -8.62 -33.83 -0.72
CA PRO A 169 -7.37 -33.37 -1.33
C PRO A 169 -6.42 -34.52 -1.72
N PHE A 170 -6.68 -35.74 -1.23
CA PHE A 170 -5.84 -36.90 -1.51
C PHE A 170 -5.88 -37.30 -2.99
N LYS A 171 -4.72 -37.68 -3.54
CA LYS A 171 -4.58 -38.25 -4.87
C LYS A 171 -3.71 -39.50 -4.82
N ARG A 172 -4.14 -40.57 -5.49
CA ARG A 172 -3.35 -41.79 -5.67
C ARG A 172 -3.00 -41.91 -7.16
N ASN A 173 -1.72 -41.86 -7.51
CA ASN A 173 -1.25 -41.85 -8.92
C ASN A 173 -1.95 -40.78 -9.79
N ASN A 174 -2.05 -39.54 -9.29
CA ASN A 174 -2.80 -38.44 -9.89
C ASN A 174 -4.33 -38.62 -10.02
N ILE A 175 -4.89 -39.73 -9.56
CA ILE A 175 -6.34 -39.94 -9.52
C ILE A 175 -6.89 -39.33 -8.22
N PRO A 176 -7.86 -38.39 -8.29
CA PRO A 176 -8.47 -37.79 -7.11
C PRO A 176 -9.23 -38.81 -6.28
N CYS A 177 -9.16 -38.68 -4.96
CA CYS A 177 -9.99 -39.46 -4.04
C CYS A 177 -11.46 -39.05 -4.16
N ASP A 178 -12.33 -40.03 -4.36
CA ASP A 178 -13.79 -39.90 -4.42
C ASP A 178 -14.47 -40.19 -3.07
N GLY A 179 -13.69 -40.23 -1.97
CA GLY A 179 -14.19 -40.46 -0.63
C GLY A 179 -15.03 -39.29 -0.10
N GLY A 180 -16.17 -39.62 0.48
CA GLY A 180 -17.10 -38.67 1.09
C GLY A 180 -16.66 -38.24 2.50
N PRO A 181 -17.17 -37.09 2.97
CA PRO A 181 -16.98 -36.66 4.36
C PRO A 181 -17.77 -37.55 5.33
N TRP A 182 -17.18 -37.81 6.49
CA TRP A 182 -17.87 -38.38 7.65
C TRP A 182 -17.36 -37.73 8.94
N ILE A 183 -18.18 -37.73 9.99
CA ILE A 183 -17.80 -37.17 11.29
C ILE A 183 -17.17 -38.24 12.20
N GLY A 184 -15.92 -38.04 12.58
CA GLY A 184 -15.18 -38.87 13.51
C GLY A 184 -14.96 -38.19 14.86
N ARG A 185 -14.62 -39.01 15.87
CA ARG A 185 -14.25 -38.56 17.22
C ARG A 185 -12.81 -38.95 17.54
N ILE A 186 -12.10 -38.08 18.25
CA ILE A 186 -10.77 -38.33 18.81
C ILE A 186 -10.84 -38.02 20.30
N THR A 187 -10.50 -39.01 21.10
CA THR A 187 -10.36 -38.84 22.55
C THR A 187 -8.89 -38.59 22.86
N ASP A 188 -8.60 -37.45 23.46
CA ASP A 188 -7.30 -37.24 24.10
C ASP A 188 -7.34 -37.85 25.50
N TYR A 189 -6.69 -39.01 25.66
CA TYR A 189 -6.68 -39.75 26.92
C TYR A 189 -5.88 -39.06 28.04
N GLN A 190 -5.03 -38.06 27.72
CA GLN A 190 -4.22 -37.35 28.72
C GLN A 190 -5.03 -36.26 29.44
N ILE A 191 -5.93 -35.59 28.71
CA ILE A 191 -6.77 -34.50 29.23
C ILE A 191 -8.27 -34.87 29.28
N ASN A 192 -8.62 -36.08 28.85
CA ASN A 192 -9.98 -36.62 28.80
C ASN A 192 -10.97 -35.74 27.99
N VAL A 193 -10.46 -35.04 26.98
CA VAL A 193 -11.25 -34.17 26.09
C VAL A 193 -11.61 -34.93 24.82
N ILE A 194 -12.90 -34.95 24.50
CA ILE A 194 -13.41 -35.48 23.24
C ILE A 194 -13.44 -34.35 22.20
N SER A 195 -12.77 -34.57 21.08
CA SER A 195 -12.78 -33.67 19.93
C SER A 195 -13.40 -34.34 18.71
N TYR A 196 -14.04 -33.55 17.85
CA TYR A 196 -14.69 -34.04 16.64
C TYR A 196 -13.96 -33.53 15.40
N PHE A 197 -13.96 -34.33 14.33
CA PHE A 197 -13.35 -33.97 13.06
C PHE A 197 -14.17 -34.50 11.88
N ILE A 198 -14.02 -33.87 10.71
CA ILE A 198 -14.52 -34.39 9.45
C ILE A 198 -13.38 -35.10 8.72
N GLY A 199 -13.54 -36.41 8.55
CA GLY A 199 -12.59 -37.31 7.89
C GLY A 199 -13.06 -37.75 6.50
N CYS A 200 -12.20 -38.49 5.81
CA CYS A 200 -12.55 -39.20 4.58
C CYS A 200 -13.01 -40.62 4.91
N ASN A 201 -14.15 -41.05 4.37
CA ASN A 201 -14.67 -42.41 4.59
C ASN A 201 -13.87 -43.51 3.86
N LYS A 202 -13.05 -43.13 2.87
CA LYS A 202 -12.13 -44.03 2.13
C LYS A 202 -10.68 -43.98 2.62
N TYR A 203 -10.42 -43.32 3.75
CA TYR A 203 -9.09 -43.25 4.33
C TYR A 203 -8.55 -44.66 4.65
N GLN A 204 -7.32 -44.95 4.21
CA GLN A 204 -6.59 -46.16 4.60
C GLN A 204 -5.37 -45.82 5.46
N LYS A 205 -4.99 -46.76 6.33
CA LYS A 205 -3.82 -46.61 7.21
C LYS A 205 -2.56 -46.37 6.36
N ASN A 206 -1.76 -45.38 6.73
CA ASN A 206 -0.55 -44.89 6.05
C ASN A 206 -0.77 -43.96 4.85
N GLU A 207 -2.00 -43.63 4.49
CA GLU A 207 -2.26 -42.60 3.48
C GLU A 207 -2.20 -41.19 4.09
N ARG A 208 -1.36 -40.32 3.53
CA ARG A 208 -1.28 -38.92 3.94
C ARG A 208 -2.16 -38.06 3.05
N TRP A 209 -2.55 -36.86 3.53
CA TRP A 209 -3.29 -35.85 2.75
C TRP A 209 -4.74 -36.17 2.42
N HIS A 210 -5.35 -37.12 3.13
CA HIS A 210 -6.82 -37.17 3.19
C HIS A 210 -7.37 -35.97 3.95
N ARG A 211 -8.65 -35.66 3.71
CA ARG A 211 -9.31 -34.56 4.41
C ARG A 211 -9.32 -34.81 5.92
N PHE A 212 -8.99 -33.77 6.67
CA PHE A 212 -9.08 -33.77 8.12
C PHE A 212 -9.39 -32.35 8.57
N ILE A 213 -10.63 -32.09 8.97
CA ILE A 213 -11.11 -30.77 9.38
C ILE A 213 -11.53 -30.87 10.84
N ARG A 214 -10.82 -30.19 11.75
CA ARG A 214 -11.22 -30.14 13.16
C ARG A 214 -12.53 -29.35 13.30
N VAL A 215 -13.50 -29.90 14.02
CA VAL A 215 -14.76 -29.23 14.34
C VAL A 215 -14.56 -28.41 15.61
N LYS A 216 -14.97 -27.14 15.59
CA LYS A 216 -14.94 -26.24 16.76
C LYS A 216 -16.27 -26.32 17.51
N PRO A 217 -16.31 -26.90 18.73
CA PRO A 217 -17.57 -27.08 19.49
C PRO A 217 -18.25 -25.77 19.89
N ASP A 218 -17.50 -24.68 20.02
CA ASP A 218 -18.04 -23.37 20.43
C ASP A 218 -18.87 -22.73 19.31
N GLU A 219 -18.47 -22.93 18.05
CA GLU A 219 -19.11 -22.34 16.87
C GLU A 219 -20.13 -23.26 16.19
N ILE A 220 -19.99 -24.58 16.37
CA ILE A 220 -20.75 -25.61 15.64
C ILE A 220 -21.49 -26.51 16.63
N ASP A 221 -22.77 -26.76 16.36
CA ASP A 221 -23.56 -27.74 17.10
C ASP A 221 -23.19 -29.15 16.61
N ILE A 222 -22.50 -29.89 17.48
CA ILE A 222 -22.00 -31.23 17.17
C ILE A 222 -23.16 -32.22 17.01
N SER A 223 -24.18 -32.15 17.87
CA SER A 223 -25.32 -33.06 17.84
C SER A 223 -26.11 -32.87 16.54
N LEU A 224 -26.36 -31.62 16.17
CA LEU A 224 -26.96 -31.29 14.88
C LEU A 224 -26.11 -31.78 13.72
N LEU A 225 -24.80 -31.52 13.73
CA LEU A 225 -23.88 -31.97 12.67
C LEU A 225 -23.88 -33.50 12.51
N GLN A 226 -23.91 -34.25 13.62
CA GLN A 226 -24.02 -35.72 13.61
C GLN A 226 -25.33 -36.18 12.97
N ASN A 227 -26.46 -35.55 13.35
CA ASN A 227 -27.76 -35.85 12.75
C ASN A 227 -27.75 -35.63 11.24
N LEU A 228 -27.14 -34.53 10.76
CA LEU A 228 -27.03 -34.22 9.33
C LEU A 228 -26.20 -35.25 8.56
N PHE A 229 -25.09 -35.73 9.13
CA PHE A 229 -24.29 -36.81 8.52
C PHE A 229 -25.01 -38.17 8.55
N ALA A 230 -25.90 -38.38 9.54
CA ALA A 230 -26.75 -39.56 9.63
C ALA A 230 -28.02 -39.46 8.75
N GLY A 231 -28.29 -38.31 8.13
CA GLY A 231 -29.44 -38.09 7.25
C GLY A 231 -30.72 -37.62 7.95
N PHE A 232 -30.62 -37.16 9.20
CA PHE A 232 -31.75 -36.64 9.98
C PHE A 232 -31.71 -35.11 10.06
N ILE A 233 -32.83 -34.46 9.76
CA ILE A 233 -33.03 -33.01 9.95
C ILE A 233 -34.15 -32.82 10.99
N PRO A 234 -33.99 -31.97 12.02
CA PRO A 234 -35.05 -31.71 13.00
C PRO A 234 -36.30 -31.09 12.36
N GLU A 235 -37.50 -31.60 12.67
CA GLU A 235 -38.79 -31.16 12.10
C GLU A 235 -39.15 -29.68 12.34
N GLN A 236 -38.51 -29.02 13.32
CA GLN A 236 -38.78 -27.61 13.68
C GLN A 236 -37.92 -26.59 12.94
N THR A 237 -37.14 -27.02 11.94
CA THR A 237 -36.25 -26.13 11.19
C THR A 237 -37.04 -25.21 10.26
N LYS A 238 -37.31 -23.98 10.72
CA LYS A 238 -37.86 -22.93 9.87
C LYS A 238 -36.83 -22.57 8.80
N THR A 239 -37.28 -22.54 7.54
CA THR A 239 -36.50 -21.96 6.45
C THR A 239 -36.26 -20.48 6.76
N SER A 240 -35.00 -20.05 6.73
CA SER A 240 -34.67 -18.64 6.69
C SER A 240 -35.35 -18.01 5.47
N GLN A 241 -36.07 -16.91 5.68
CA GLN A 241 -36.67 -16.17 4.56
C GLN A 241 -35.54 -15.69 3.65
N CYS A 242 -35.56 -16.16 2.40
CA CYS A 242 -34.56 -15.79 1.42
C CYS A 242 -34.91 -14.42 0.83
N SER A 243 -33.92 -13.55 0.67
CA SER A 243 -34.05 -12.27 -0.04
C SER A 243 -33.04 -12.13 -1.19
N MET A 244 -32.48 -13.25 -1.68
CA MET A 244 -31.45 -13.23 -2.72
C MET A 244 -32.05 -12.89 -4.10
N ILE A 245 -31.86 -11.64 -4.52
CA ILE A 245 -32.11 -11.14 -5.87
C ILE A 245 -30.83 -10.49 -6.38
N VAL A 246 -30.42 -10.83 -7.60
CA VAL A 246 -29.20 -10.33 -8.22
C VAL A 246 -29.45 -9.94 -9.69
N PRO A 247 -28.67 -9.01 -10.25
CA PRO A 247 -28.75 -8.69 -11.66
C PRO A 247 -28.51 -9.92 -12.54
N LYS A 248 -29.11 -9.93 -13.74
CA LYS A 248 -28.92 -11.01 -14.72
C LYS A 248 -27.43 -11.28 -15.05
N SER A 249 -26.61 -10.24 -15.07
CA SER A 249 -25.16 -10.31 -15.32
C SER A 249 -24.38 -11.06 -14.23
N CYS A 250 -24.97 -11.28 -13.05
CA CYS A 250 -24.33 -12.03 -11.98
C CYS A 250 -24.00 -13.46 -12.43
N LYS A 251 -22.76 -13.90 -12.19
CA LYS A 251 -22.26 -15.23 -12.57
C LYS A 251 -22.59 -16.32 -11.55
N ARG A 252 -23.15 -15.96 -10.39
CA ARG A 252 -23.51 -16.91 -9.34
C ARG A 252 -24.60 -17.86 -9.83
N LYS A 253 -24.48 -19.13 -9.45
CA LYS A 253 -25.43 -20.21 -9.80
C LYS A 253 -26.21 -20.74 -8.60
N LYS A 254 -25.70 -20.49 -7.38
CA LYS A 254 -26.27 -20.94 -6.10
C LYS A 254 -26.42 -19.76 -5.14
N CYS A 255 -27.40 -19.82 -4.26
CA CYS A 255 -27.65 -18.87 -3.19
C CYS A 255 -26.51 -18.87 -2.16
N ASP A 256 -26.28 -17.75 -1.48
CA ASP A 256 -25.34 -17.66 -0.36
C ASP A 256 -25.97 -18.18 0.94
N VAL A 257 -27.29 -18.03 1.06
CA VAL A 257 -28.08 -18.55 2.18
C VAL A 257 -28.29 -20.05 2.00
N VAL A 258 -28.21 -20.78 3.11
CA VAL A 258 -28.52 -22.21 3.18
C VAL A 258 -30.02 -22.38 3.39
N HIS A 259 -30.63 -23.30 2.64
CA HIS A 259 -32.06 -23.58 2.71
C HIS A 259 -32.33 -25.02 3.12
N VAL A 260 -33.41 -25.21 3.86
CA VAL A 260 -33.95 -26.52 4.22
C VAL A 260 -35.16 -26.80 3.33
N ASN A 261 -35.14 -27.87 2.55
CA ASN A 261 -36.23 -28.23 1.65
C ASN A 261 -36.52 -29.74 1.79
N ASN A 262 -37.75 -30.09 2.19
CA ASN A 262 -38.24 -31.47 2.27
C ASN A 262 -37.24 -32.47 2.88
N GLY A 263 -36.65 -32.12 4.03
CA GLY A 263 -35.69 -32.99 4.72
C GLY A 263 -34.28 -33.00 4.12
N ASN A 264 -33.93 -32.06 3.23
CA ASN A 264 -32.57 -31.86 2.73
C ASN A 264 -32.06 -30.43 2.97
N ILE A 265 -30.76 -30.31 3.24
CA ILE A 265 -30.05 -29.02 3.27
C ILE A 265 -29.37 -28.83 1.93
N ASP A 266 -29.64 -27.70 1.26
CA ASP A 266 -28.98 -27.33 0.00
C ASP A 266 -28.87 -25.81 -0.14
N ARG A 267 -28.09 -25.38 -1.13
CA ARG A 267 -28.03 -24.01 -1.60
C ARG A 267 -28.99 -23.86 -2.78
N GLY A 268 -29.94 -22.95 -2.66
CA GLY A 268 -30.96 -22.73 -3.69
C GLY A 268 -30.35 -22.34 -5.03
N ARG A 269 -30.92 -22.88 -6.11
CA ARG A 269 -30.56 -22.55 -7.48
C ARG A 269 -30.97 -21.12 -7.80
N ILE A 270 -30.13 -20.44 -8.57
CA ILE A 270 -30.42 -19.09 -9.05
C ILE A 270 -31.16 -19.18 -10.39
N ILE A 271 -32.45 -18.82 -10.36
CA ILE A 271 -33.39 -18.88 -11.49
C ILE A 271 -33.42 -17.54 -12.22
N ASN A 272 -33.71 -17.58 -13.52
CA ASN A 272 -33.82 -16.40 -14.37
C ASN A 272 -35.27 -15.93 -14.48
N LYS A 273 -35.53 -14.63 -14.28
CA LYS A 273 -36.80 -13.99 -14.58
C LYS A 273 -36.65 -13.03 -15.76
N PRO A 274 -37.32 -13.25 -16.90
CA PRO A 274 -37.31 -12.30 -18.02
C PRO A 274 -38.20 -11.08 -17.69
N CYS A 275 -37.91 -9.96 -18.35
CA CYS A 275 -38.66 -8.71 -18.22
C CYS A 275 -39.21 -8.28 -19.58
N PRO A 276 -40.46 -7.76 -19.66
CA PRO A 276 -41.05 -7.32 -20.92
C PRO A 276 -40.58 -5.93 -21.37
N VAL A 277 -39.93 -5.15 -20.49
CA VAL A 277 -39.57 -3.75 -20.76
C VAL A 277 -38.58 -3.62 -21.91
N ARG A 278 -38.85 -2.64 -22.78
CA ARG A 278 -38.05 -2.29 -23.94
C ARG A 278 -37.51 -0.88 -23.80
N PHE A 279 -36.28 -0.70 -24.27
CA PHE A 279 -35.59 0.59 -24.33
C PHE A 279 -35.28 0.91 -25.80
N ILE A 280 -35.69 2.08 -26.27
CA ILE A 280 -35.44 2.56 -27.63
C ILE A 280 -34.69 3.87 -27.55
N LYS A 281 -33.46 3.89 -28.03
CA LYS A 281 -32.62 5.09 -28.06
C LYS A 281 -32.61 5.69 -29.45
N PHE A 282 -32.80 7.01 -29.51
CA PHE A 282 -32.69 7.83 -30.71
C PHE A 282 -31.49 8.77 -30.56
N ILE A 283 -30.53 8.66 -31.48
CA ILE A 283 -29.32 9.49 -31.51
C ILE A 283 -29.30 10.28 -32.83
N PRO A 284 -29.31 11.61 -32.81
CA PRO A 284 -29.06 12.41 -34.01
C PRO A 284 -27.73 12.05 -34.70
N ASN A 285 -27.71 12.03 -36.03
CA ASN A 285 -26.45 11.77 -36.75
C ASN A 285 -25.42 12.87 -36.51
N ASN A 286 -25.90 14.11 -36.41
CA ASN A 286 -25.09 15.27 -36.09
C ASN A 286 -25.40 15.74 -34.66
N ILE A 287 -24.66 15.20 -33.71
CA ILE A 287 -24.80 15.54 -32.28
C ILE A 287 -24.30 16.97 -32.00
N THR A 288 -23.42 17.53 -32.85
CA THR A 288 -22.93 18.90 -32.68
C THR A 288 -24.00 19.95 -33.02
N GLU A 289 -24.86 19.69 -33.99
CA GLU A 289 -26.00 20.55 -34.32
C GLU A 289 -27.22 20.28 -33.42
N CYS A 290 -27.40 19.03 -32.99
CA CYS A 290 -28.49 18.63 -32.10
C CYS A 290 -27.94 17.79 -30.92
N PRO A 291 -27.55 18.43 -29.79
CA PRO A 291 -26.94 17.74 -28.65
C PRO A 291 -27.98 17.05 -27.75
N PHE A 292 -29.04 16.49 -28.34
CA PHE A 292 -30.14 15.85 -27.63
C PHE A 292 -30.26 14.38 -28.03
N ILE A 293 -30.25 13.48 -27.05
CA ILE A 293 -30.51 12.05 -27.23
C ILE A 293 -31.80 11.70 -26.51
N ALA A 294 -32.67 10.91 -27.13
CA ALA A 294 -33.90 10.44 -26.48
C ALA A 294 -33.81 8.94 -26.17
N LEU A 295 -34.22 8.56 -24.96
CA LEU A 295 -34.43 7.19 -24.52
C LEU A 295 -35.92 6.98 -24.25
N ILE A 296 -36.56 6.10 -24.99
CA ILE A 296 -37.96 5.74 -24.81
C ILE A 296 -38.04 4.38 -24.12
N CYS A 297 -38.69 4.36 -22.96
CA CYS A 297 -38.94 3.17 -22.17
C CYS A 297 -40.40 2.73 -22.35
N ILE A 298 -40.63 1.46 -22.64
CA ILE A 298 -41.97 0.90 -22.91
C ILE A 298 -42.17 -0.37 -22.12
N GLY A 299 -43.29 -0.46 -21.40
CA GLY A 299 -43.70 -1.58 -20.56
C GLY A 299 -43.54 -1.31 -19.07
N ILE A 300 -44.09 -2.24 -18.28
CA ILE A 300 -44.00 -2.25 -16.81
C ILE A 300 -42.97 -3.31 -16.42
N HIS A 301 -42.05 -2.99 -15.51
CA HIS A 301 -41.15 -3.99 -14.96
C HIS A 301 -41.97 -4.96 -14.10
N ASN A 302 -41.77 -6.26 -14.28
CA ASN A 302 -42.47 -7.31 -13.55
C ASN A 302 -41.60 -7.94 -12.45
N HIS A 303 -40.58 -7.22 -11.99
CA HIS A 303 -39.57 -7.69 -11.06
C HIS A 303 -39.08 -6.52 -10.20
N THR A 304 -38.56 -6.79 -9.01
CA THR A 304 -37.95 -5.74 -8.17
C THR A 304 -36.77 -5.03 -8.84
N PRO A 305 -36.53 -3.75 -8.52
CA PRO A 305 -35.38 -3.02 -9.02
C PRO A 305 -34.07 -3.69 -8.57
N PRO A 306 -33.12 -3.98 -9.49
CA PRO A 306 -31.80 -4.45 -9.10
C PRO A 306 -31.08 -3.38 -8.27
N SER A 307 -30.18 -3.75 -7.37
CA SER A 307 -29.36 -2.77 -6.63
C SER A 307 -28.48 -1.93 -7.57
N PRO A 308 -28.16 -0.67 -7.21
CA PRO A 308 -27.32 0.20 -8.04
C PRO A 308 -25.85 -0.25 -7.97
N GLU A 309 -25.47 -1.16 -8.86
CA GLU A 309 -24.13 -1.75 -8.93
C GLU A 309 -23.22 -1.09 -9.95
N ARG A 310 -23.74 -0.33 -10.92
CA ARG A 310 -22.92 0.46 -11.86
C ARG A 310 -22.65 1.83 -11.25
N THR A 311 -21.49 2.41 -11.53
CA THR A 311 -21.18 3.79 -11.16
C THR A 311 -21.40 4.62 -12.41
N SER A 312 -22.17 5.70 -12.33
CA SER A 312 -22.39 6.59 -13.47
C SER A 312 -21.07 7.06 -14.09
N SER A 313 -21.04 7.21 -15.42
CA SER A 313 -19.85 7.60 -16.16
C SER A 313 -19.28 8.94 -15.68
N GLY A 314 -20.14 9.90 -15.34
CA GLY A 314 -19.73 11.20 -14.78
C GLY A 314 -18.92 11.06 -13.49
N ILE A 315 -19.45 10.32 -12.50
CA ILE A 315 -18.78 10.09 -11.22
C ILE A 315 -17.49 9.30 -11.42
N LYS A 316 -17.51 8.28 -12.29
CA LYS A 316 -16.34 7.47 -12.61
C LYS A 316 -15.21 8.31 -13.22
N ASN A 317 -15.53 9.23 -14.13
CA ASN A 317 -14.55 10.14 -14.75
C ASN A 317 -13.95 11.11 -13.74
N ASN A 318 -14.79 11.67 -12.86
CA ASN A 318 -14.35 12.56 -11.78
C ASN A 318 -13.43 11.82 -10.81
N LEU A 319 -13.82 10.61 -10.39
CA LEU A 319 -13.01 9.77 -9.52
C LEU A 319 -11.69 9.36 -10.18
N GLN A 320 -11.71 9.03 -11.47
CA GLN A 320 -10.49 8.71 -12.21
C GLN A 320 -9.53 9.92 -12.27
N SER A 321 -10.06 11.12 -12.49
CA SER A 321 -9.25 12.35 -12.51
C SER A 321 -8.62 12.65 -11.15
N LEU A 322 -9.39 12.49 -10.06
CA LEU A 322 -8.87 12.59 -8.69
C LEU A 322 -7.76 11.57 -8.43
N ILE A 323 -7.96 10.32 -8.84
CA ILE A 323 -6.95 9.26 -8.69
C ILE A 323 -5.67 9.60 -9.45
N GLU A 324 -5.78 10.05 -10.70
CA GLU A 324 -4.63 10.39 -11.53
C GLU A 324 -3.83 11.57 -10.95
N GLN A 325 -4.52 12.61 -10.48
CA GLN A 325 -3.90 13.74 -9.76
C GLN A 325 -3.19 13.27 -8.50
N ALA A 326 -3.85 12.44 -7.69
CA ALA A 326 -3.28 11.96 -6.44
C ALA A 326 -2.07 11.02 -6.67
N ILE A 327 -2.07 10.22 -7.75
CA ILE A 327 -0.89 9.43 -8.15
C ILE A 327 0.25 10.35 -8.61
N HIS A 328 -0.06 11.41 -9.38
CA HIS A 328 0.96 12.36 -9.83
C HIS A 328 1.66 13.07 -8.66
N GLU A 329 0.91 13.48 -7.63
CA GLU A 329 1.48 14.04 -6.40
C GLU A 329 2.19 12.97 -5.55
N ASN A 330 1.58 11.80 -5.46
CA ASN A 330 1.99 10.70 -4.59
C ASN A 330 1.85 9.32 -5.25
N ASP A 331 2.91 8.90 -5.92
CA ASP A 331 2.98 7.68 -6.73
C ASP A 331 2.98 6.34 -5.94
N THR A 332 2.65 6.37 -4.65
CA THR A 332 2.36 5.15 -3.87
C THR A 332 1.00 5.18 -3.20
N ILE A 333 0.11 6.06 -3.67
CA ILE A 333 -1.24 6.13 -3.13
C ILE A 333 -1.93 4.77 -3.31
N THR A 334 -2.54 4.30 -2.23
CA THR A 334 -3.31 3.06 -2.17
C THR A 334 -4.79 3.41 -2.02
N PRO A 335 -5.71 2.46 -2.30
CA PRO A 335 -7.13 2.70 -2.06
C PRO A 335 -7.41 3.16 -0.63
N ARG A 336 -6.67 2.60 0.34
CA ARG A 336 -6.83 2.93 1.75
C ARG A 336 -6.30 4.32 2.09
N SER A 337 -5.16 4.73 1.53
CA SER A 337 -4.62 6.06 1.78
C SER A 337 -5.49 7.15 1.13
N LEU A 338 -5.98 6.91 -0.10
CA LEU A 338 -6.94 7.80 -0.75
C LEU A 338 -8.23 7.97 0.07
N LEU A 339 -8.71 6.88 0.69
CA LEU A 339 -9.89 6.90 1.57
C LEU A 339 -9.63 7.57 2.93
N SER A 340 -8.41 7.52 3.45
CA SER A 340 -8.06 8.13 4.75
C SER A 340 -7.69 9.61 4.65
N GLU A 341 -7.36 10.08 3.46
CA GLU A 341 -7.01 11.47 3.20
C GLU A 341 -8.29 12.31 3.01
N ASN A 342 -8.24 13.59 3.38
CA ASN A 342 -9.36 14.54 3.19
C ASN A 342 -9.70 14.82 1.71
N LEU A 343 -9.10 14.09 0.77
CA LEU A 343 -9.27 14.26 -0.68
C LEU A 343 -10.72 14.03 -1.13
N ILE A 344 -11.41 13.04 -0.54
CA ILE A 344 -12.81 12.76 -0.90
C ILE A 344 -13.71 13.92 -0.47
N LYS A 345 -13.51 14.41 0.75
CA LYS A 345 -14.22 15.58 1.26
C LYS A 345 -13.90 16.83 0.47
N ALA A 346 -12.64 17.05 0.12
CA ALA A 346 -12.22 18.21 -0.68
C ALA A 346 -12.80 18.19 -2.11
N TYR A 347 -12.85 17.02 -2.75
CA TYR A 347 -13.25 16.91 -4.15
C TYR A 347 -14.76 16.71 -4.35
N PHE A 348 -15.40 15.92 -3.48
CA PHE A 348 -16.83 15.56 -3.61
C PHE A 348 -17.72 16.18 -2.53
N ASN A 349 -17.16 16.85 -1.51
CA ASN A 349 -17.90 17.36 -0.34
C ASN A 349 -18.71 16.26 0.38
N LYS A 350 -18.16 15.05 0.44
CA LYS A 350 -18.71 13.87 1.11
C LYS A 350 -17.66 13.23 2.02
N GLU A 351 -18.08 12.56 3.09
CA GLU A 351 -17.14 11.91 4.01
C GLU A 351 -16.68 10.55 3.45
N THR A 352 -17.54 9.87 2.70
CA THR A 352 -17.24 8.54 2.14
C THR A 352 -17.53 8.46 0.64
N LEU A 353 -16.84 7.57 -0.09
CA LEU A 353 -17.16 7.31 -1.50
C LEU A 353 -18.55 6.69 -1.68
N ALA A 354 -19.08 5.99 -0.67
CA ALA A 354 -20.43 5.42 -0.72
C ALA A 354 -21.52 6.51 -0.75
N GLU A 355 -21.28 7.65 -0.09
CA GLU A 355 -22.15 8.84 -0.18
C GLU A 355 -22.05 9.56 -1.53
N VAL A 356 -20.94 9.43 -2.24
CA VAL A 356 -20.83 9.91 -3.62
C VAL A 356 -21.67 9.04 -4.53
N HIS A 357 -21.57 7.72 -4.36
CA HIS A 357 -22.41 6.74 -5.06
C HIS A 357 -22.38 5.38 -4.36
N VAL A 358 -23.54 4.77 -4.10
CA VAL A 358 -23.69 3.50 -3.34
C VAL A 358 -22.79 2.39 -3.88
N SER A 359 -22.72 2.26 -5.20
CA SER A 359 -21.89 1.26 -5.87
C SER A 359 -20.38 1.36 -5.59
N LEU A 360 -19.87 2.49 -5.08
CA LEU A 360 -18.47 2.69 -4.66
C LEU A 360 -18.17 2.16 -3.26
N ASN A 361 -19.17 1.67 -2.52
CA ASN A 361 -18.96 0.88 -1.30
C ASN A 361 -18.13 -0.40 -1.56
N ASN A 362 -18.14 -0.88 -2.81
CA ASN A 362 -17.23 -1.93 -3.25
C ASN A 362 -15.83 -1.38 -3.55
N ILE A 363 -14.92 -1.52 -2.58
CA ILE A 363 -13.51 -1.12 -2.68
C ILE A 363 -12.75 -1.77 -3.86
N ASP A 364 -13.21 -2.91 -4.39
CA ASP A 364 -12.57 -3.55 -5.54
C ASP A 364 -12.68 -2.69 -6.80
N LYS A 365 -13.74 -1.89 -6.92
CA LYS A 365 -13.86 -0.92 -8.01
C LYS A 365 -12.82 0.17 -7.93
N LEU A 366 -12.60 0.70 -6.72
CA LEU A 366 -11.55 1.68 -6.49
C LEU A 366 -10.18 1.08 -6.84
N ARG A 367 -9.89 -0.14 -6.37
CA ARG A 367 -8.68 -0.87 -6.76
C ARG A 367 -8.53 -1.03 -8.27
N TYR A 368 -9.61 -1.38 -8.96
CA TYR A 368 -9.61 -1.51 -10.42
C TYR A 368 -9.30 -0.19 -11.11
N LEU A 369 -9.95 0.91 -10.72
CA LEU A 369 -9.73 2.24 -11.29
C LEU A 369 -8.29 2.73 -11.03
N MET A 370 -7.79 2.55 -9.81
CA MET A 370 -6.40 2.88 -9.48
C MET A 370 -5.41 2.04 -10.27
N GLY A 371 -5.63 0.72 -10.37
CA GLY A 371 -4.78 -0.16 -11.17
C GLY A 371 -4.75 0.24 -12.66
N LYS A 372 -5.88 0.72 -13.20
CA LYS A 372 -5.96 1.26 -14.55
C LYS A 372 -5.18 2.58 -14.68
N ALA A 373 -5.32 3.49 -13.71
CA ALA A 373 -4.60 4.75 -13.69
C ALA A 373 -3.07 4.54 -13.62
N TYR A 374 -2.59 3.69 -12.71
CA TYR A 374 -1.16 3.34 -12.63
C TYR A 374 -0.61 2.76 -13.93
N LYS A 375 -1.35 1.86 -14.60
CA LYS A 375 -0.94 1.32 -15.91
C LYS A 375 -0.87 2.37 -17.01
N THR A 376 -1.73 3.38 -16.93
CA THR A 376 -1.78 4.48 -17.90
C THR A 376 -0.64 5.47 -17.67
N LEU A 377 -0.38 5.81 -16.41
CA LEU A 377 0.69 6.74 -16.02
C LEU A 377 2.09 6.12 -16.13
N HIS A 378 2.21 4.81 -15.87
CA HIS A 378 3.48 4.07 -15.91
C HIS A 378 3.42 2.88 -16.88
N PRO A 379 3.36 3.13 -18.20
CA PRO A 379 3.23 2.07 -19.20
C PRO A 379 4.42 1.08 -19.19
N PHE A 380 5.60 1.54 -18.77
CA PHE A 380 6.83 0.73 -18.63
C PHE A 380 7.06 0.24 -17.18
N GLY A 381 6.05 0.37 -16.32
CA GLY A 381 6.14 0.09 -14.89
C GLY A 381 6.99 1.11 -14.13
N GLN A 382 7.27 0.80 -12.87
CA GLN A 382 8.00 1.69 -11.94
C GLN A 382 9.37 1.11 -11.51
N GLY A 383 9.85 0.10 -12.23
CA GLY A 383 11.19 -0.49 -12.06
C GLY A 383 12.25 0.25 -12.89
N ILE A 384 13.37 -0.42 -13.17
CA ILE A 384 14.50 0.15 -13.94
C ILE A 384 14.05 0.70 -15.29
N MET A 385 13.21 -0.04 -16.04
CA MET A 385 12.68 0.42 -17.31
C MET A 385 11.78 1.66 -17.19
N GLY A 386 11.02 1.76 -16.09
CA GLY A 386 10.21 2.94 -15.79
C GLY A 386 11.07 4.18 -15.55
N VAL A 387 12.19 4.02 -14.83
CA VAL A 387 13.17 5.09 -14.61
C VAL A 387 13.82 5.51 -15.93
N TYR A 388 14.27 4.55 -16.73
CA TYR A 388 14.89 4.82 -18.03
C TYR A 388 13.94 5.59 -18.96
N HIS A 389 12.68 5.17 -19.04
CA HIS A 389 11.66 5.86 -19.85
C HIS A 389 11.41 7.29 -19.37
N ASN A 390 11.30 7.50 -18.04
CA ASN A 390 11.11 8.85 -17.49
C ASN A 390 12.28 9.78 -17.84
N VAL A 391 13.52 9.32 -17.65
CA VAL A 391 14.73 10.12 -17.95
C VAL A 391 14.92 10.33 -19.45
N SER A 392 14.45 9.42 -20.30
CA SER A 392 14.49 9.59 -21.76
C SER A 392 13.51 10.64 -22.26
N ASN A 393 12.46 10.94 -21.48
CA ASN A 393 11.51 12.00 -21.80
C ASN A 393 12.05 13.35 -21.30
N THR A 394 12.36 14.26 -22.23
CA THR A 394 12.97 15.56 -21.92
C THR A 394 12.07 16.47 -21.07
N SER A 395 10.75 16.20 -21.02
CA SER A 395 9.82 16.92 -20.15
C SER A 395 9.77 16.38 -18.71
N SER A 396 10.46 15.28 -18.41
CA SER A 396 10.47 14.71 -17.06
C SER A 396 11.29 15.57 -16.11
N ASP A 397 10.76 15.74 -14.91
CA ASP A 397 11.43 16.44 -13.83
C ASP A 397 12.68 15.67 -13.33
N LEU A 398 12.81 14.38 -13.65
CA LEU A 398 13.94 13.55 -13.21
C LEU A 398 15.20 13.72 -14.06
N VAL A 399 15.12 14.30 -15.26
CA VAL A 399 16.24 14.38 -16.24
C VAL A 399 17.49 15.04 -15.65
N HIS A 400 17.32 16.06 -14.83
CA HIS A 400 18.44 16.78 -14.22
C HIS A 400 18.86 16.22 -12.85
N TYR A 401 18.11 15.27 -12.30
CA TYR A 401 18.44 14.65 -11.02
C TYR A 401 19.09 13.28 -11.21
N VAL A 402 18.55 12.43 -12.09
CA VAL A 402 19.16 11.15 -12.46
C VAL A 402 20.28 11.44 -13.46
N ARG A 403 21.53 11.40 -13.00
CA ARG A 403 22.69 11.78 -13.81
C ARG A 403 23.17 10.67 -14.73
N LYS A 404 23.08 9.42 -14.26
CA LYS A 404 23.53 8.28 -15.05
C LYS A 404 22.82 6.99 -14.62
N ILE A 405 22.51 6.16 -15.61
CA ILE A 405 21.99 4.81 -15.44
C ILE A 405 22.99 3.85 -16.10
N ASN A 406 23.75 3.10 -15.31
CA ASN A 406 24.63 2.05 -15.80
C ASN A 406 23.98 0.69 -15.57
N LEU A 407 23.76 -0.06 -16.66
CA LEU A 407 23.25 -1.42 -16.64
C LEU A 407 24.35 -2.36 -17.14
N PHE A 408 24.85 -3.23 -16.28
CA PHE A 408 25.88 -4.20 -16.64
C PHE A 408 25.22 -5.56 -16.88
N THR A 409 25.12 -5.95 -18.14
CA THR A 409 24.42 -7.17 -18.59
C THR A 409 25.11 -8.46 -18.17
N ASN A 410 26.43 -8.43 -17.97
CA ASN A 410 27.21 -9.63 -17.64
C ASN A 410 26.92 -10.11 -16.21
N ASP A 411 26.70 -9.19 -15.28
CA ASP A 411 26.56 -9.48 -13.84
C ASP A 411 25.19 -9.04 -13.27
N ASN A 412 24.27 -8.57 -14.12
CA ASN A 412 22.99 -7.94 -13.74
C ASN A 412 23.14 -6.79 -12.71
N GLN A 413 24.28 -6.09 -12.72
CA GLN A 413 24.51 -4.96 -11.81
C GLN A 413 23.85 -3.69 -12.35
N VAL A 414 23.25 -2.93 -11.44
CA VAL A 414 22.56 -1.68 -11.73
C VAL A 414 23.18 -0.58 -10.89
N ILE A 415 23.52 0.55 -11.51
CA ILE A 415 23.98 1.75 -10.81
C ILE A 415 23.20 2.93 -11.37
N ILE A 416 22.31 3.50 -10.56
CA ILE A 416 21.57 4.72 -10.92
C ILE A 416 22.04 5.82 -9.98
N THR A 417 22.81 6.77 -10.50
CA THR A 417 23.36 7.88 -9.72
C THR A 417 22.45 9.10 -9.82
N CYS A 418 22.01 9.58 -8.67
CA CYS A 418 21.08 10.69 -8.51
C CYS A 418 21.74 11.82 -7.71
N MET A 419 21.76 13.03 -8.26
CA MET A 419 22.40 14.20 -7.67
C MET A 419 21.91 15.52 -8.29
N LEU A 420 21.58 16.50 -7.47
CA LEU A 420 21.35 17.91 -7.85
C LEU A 420 22.69 18.62 -8.11
N THR A 421 22.67 19.65 -8.94
CA THR A 421 23.88 20.40 -9.27
C THR A 421 24.51 21.04 -8.03
N GLU A 422 23.70 21.59 -7.12
CA GLU A 422 24.19 22.20 -5.88
C GLU A 422 24.79 21.17 -4.91
N GLN A 423 24.29 19.94 -4.92
CA GLN A 423 24.89 18.84 -4.16
C GLN A 423 26.29 18.51 -4.67
N ALA A 424 26.49 18.45 -5.99
CA ALA A 424 27.80 18.19 -6.59
C ALA A 424 28.83 19.28 -6.22
N LYS A 425 28.42 20.55 -6.33
CA LYS A 425 29.25 21.70 -5.96
C LYS A 425 29.60 21.71 -4.47
N LYS A 426 28.65 21.38 -3.59
CA LYS A 426 28.92 21.29 -2.15
C LYS A 426 29.84 20.11 -1.83
N LEU A 427 29.71 18.98 -2.53
CA LEU A 427 30.52 17.79 -2.27
C LEU A 427 32.03 18.04 -2.52
N ILE A 428 32.38 18.77 -3.58
CA ILE A 428 33.79 19.05 -3.90
C ILE A 428 34.47 20.03 -2.93
N THR A 429 33.71 20.77 -2.13
CA THR A 429 34.24 21.72 -1.13
C THR A 429 34.46 21.08 0.24
N LEU A 430 34.06 19.83 0.46
CA LEU A 430 34.14 19.19 1.77
C LEU A 430 35.53 18.61 2.04
N GLU A 431 36.02 18.83 3.27
CA GLU A 431 37.19 18.13 3.80
C GLU A 431 36.86 16.68 4.21
N TRP A 432 35.60 16.40 4.55
CA TRP A 432 35.15 15.05 4.90
C TRP A 432 33.65 14.84 4.71
N PHE A 433 33.24 13.59 4.52
CA PHE A 433 31.83 13.18 4.45
C PHE A 433 31.63 11.74 4.95
N GLN A 434 30.37 11.34 5.08
CA GLN A 434 29.97 9.99 5.49
C GLN A 434 29.37 9.22 4.32
N ILE A 435 29.63 7.92 4.24
CA ILE A 435 28.96 7.02 3.30
C ILE A 435 28.24 5.89 4.04
N ASP A 436 27.07 5.51 3.55
CA ASP A 436 26.25 4.45 4.13
C ASP A 436 25.35 3.80 3.07
N VAL A 437 24.87 2.57 3.34
CA VAL A 437 23.95 1.82 2.48
C VAL A 437 22.66 1.50 3.24
N SER A 438 21.54 1.96 2.69
CA SER A 438 20.20 1.67 3.20
C SER A 438 19.50 0.56 2.43
N PHE A 439 19.00 -0.43 3.18
CA PHE A 439 18.28 -1.59 2.66
C PHE A 439 16.75 -1.47 2.74
N LYS A 440 16.24 -0.38 3.33
CA LYS A 440 14.81 -0.27 3.69
C LYS A 440 13.99 0.49 2.64
N ARG A 441 14.64 1.27 1.78
CA ARG A 441 13.98 2.27 0.93
C ARG A 441 13.20 1.65 -0.23
N VAL A 442 13.86 0.83 -1.05
CA VAL A 442 13.30 0.23 -2.25
C VAL A 442 12.89 -1.21 -1.95
N LYS A 443 11.78 -1.65 -2.54
CA LYS A 443 11.35 -3.05 -2.49
C LYS A 443 12.13 -3.87 -3.51
N GLY A 444 12.76 -4.95 -3.07
CA GLY A 444 13.49 -5.89 -3.92
C GLY A 444 14.99 -5.89 -3.61
N GLU A 445 15.81 -6.11 -4.63
CA GLU A 445 17.27 -6.30 -4.48
C GLU A 445 18.08 -5.00 -4.61
N ILE A 446 17.44 -3.90 -5.01
CA ILE A 446 18.08 -2.59 -5.14
C ILE A 446 18.10 -1.90 -3.78
N ASN A 447 19.27 -1.43 -3.38
CA ASN A 447 19.52 -0.67 -2.16
C ASN A 447 19.94 0.76 -2.50
N GLU A 448 19.98 1.61 -1.48
CA GLU A 448 20.31 3.03 -1.62
C GLU A 448 21.64 3.31 -0.92
N PHE A 449 22.69 3.55 -1.70
CA PHE A 449 23.96 4.08 -1.21
C PHE A 449 23.87 5.61 -1.14
N GLU A 450 24.26 6.20 -0.02
CA GLU A 450 24.21 7.66 0.20
C GLU A 450 25.57 8.24 0.56
N ILE A 451 25.81 9.47 0.10
CA ILE A 451 26.86 10.34 0.65
C ILE A 451 26.17 11.41 1.49
N ASN A 452 26.56 11.53 2.75
CA ASN A 452 25.90 12.39 3.73
C ASN A 452 26.90 13.31 4.43
N THR A 453 26.45 14.51 4.77
CA THR A 453 27.18 15.48 5.60
C THR A 453 26.25 16.21 6.55
N TYR A 454 26.81 16.83 7.58
CA TYR A 454 26.08 17.78 8.43
C TYR A 454 26.53 19.20 8.11
N ASP A 455 25.56 20.03 7.76
CA ASP A 455 25.76 21.45 7.52
C ASP A 455 25.65 22.20 8.85
N SER A 456 26.80 22.63 9.37
CA SER A 456 26.88 23.37 10.64
C SER A 456 26.13 24.69 10.59
N ASP A 457 26.14 25.36 9.44
CA ASP A 457 25.63 26.73 9.31
C ASP A 457 24.10 26.74 9.28
N HIS A 458 23.52 25.68 8.72
CA HIS A 458 22.07 25.51 8.59
C HIS A 458 21.47 24.55 9.62
N HIS A 459 22.32 23.85 10.38
CA HIS A 459 21.95 22.78 11.29
C HIS A 459 21.12 21.65 10.65
N LEU A 460 21.43 21.32 9.39
CA LEU A 460 20.73 20.31 8.57
C LEU A 460 21.65 19.13 8.23
N ILE A 461 21.06 17.95 8.12
CA ILE A 461 21.74 16.79 7.54
C ILE A 461 21.40 16.78 6.05
N LEU A 462 22.43 16.75 5.22
CA LEU A 462 22.31 16.78 3.77
C LEU A 462 22.78 15.45 3.20
N SER A 463 21.92 14.85 2.36
CA SER A 463 22.39 13.86 1.40
C SER A 463 22.91 14.61 0.18
N LEU A 464 24.12 14.29 -0.27
CA LEU A 464 24.80 14.91 -1.39
C LEU A 464 24.75 14.02 -2.64
N CYS A 465 24.56 12.72 -2.46
CA CYS A 465 24.44 11.77 -3.55
C CYS A 465 23.57 10.61 -3.11
N ARG A 466 22.71 10.13 -4.00
CA ARG A 466 22.01 8.86 -3.84
C ARG A 466 22.34 7.96 -5.01
N VAL A 467 22.74 6.73 -4.73
CA VAL A 467 22.99 5.72 -5.76
C VAL A 467 22.10 4.52 -5.48
N PHE A 468 21.19 4.23 -6.40
CA PHE A 468 20.36 3.04 -6.33
C PHE A 468 21.08 1.89 -7.03
N THR A 469 21.42 0.85 -6.25
CA THR A 469 22.26 -0.24 -6.74
C THR A 469 22.01 -1.57 -6.02
N ASN A 470 22.27 -2.68 -6.71
CA ASN A 470 22.27 -4.05 -6.16
C ASN A 470 23.70 -4.60 -5.98
N ILE A 471 24.70 -3.73 -5.93
CA ILE A 471 26.12 -4.11 -5.86
C ILE A 471 26.56 -4.43 -4.44
N PHE A 472 27.31 -5.54 -4.31
CA PHE A 472 27.92 -5.98 -3.05
C PHE A 472 29.37 -6.48 -3.20
N THR A 473 29.93 -6.37 -4.40
CA THR A 473 31.30 -6.85 -4.71
C THR A 473 32.28 -5.69 -4.77
N ALA A 474 33.56 -5.95 -4.47
CA ALA A 474 34.61 -4.93 -4.59
C ALA A 474 34.71 -4.31 -5.99
N GLU A 475 34.58 -5.14 -7.04
CA GLU A 475 34.58 -4.66 -8.43
C GLU A 475 33.38 -3.76 -8.72
N GLY A 476 32.18 -4.16 -8.30
CA GLY A 476 31.00 -3.30 -8.45
C GLY A 476 31.15 -1.96 -7.70
N TYR A 477 31.69 -1.96 -6.47
CA TYR A 477 31.95 -0.71 -5.75
C TYR A 477 33.01 0.15 -6.44
N HIS A 478 34.04 -0.47 -7.03
CA HIS A 478 35.02 0.22 -7.88
C HIS A 478 34.35 0.89 -9.08
N ARG A 479 33.45 0.18 -9.79
CA ARG A 479 32.63 0.76 -10.88
C ARG A 479 31.77 1.92 -10.36
N LEU A 480 31.16 1.79 -9.17
CA LEU A 480 30.33 2.82 -8.54
C LEU A 480 31.13 4.09 -8.25
N PHE A 481 32.24 3.99 -7.52
CA PHE A 481 33.07 5.16 -7.17
C PHE A 481 33.68 5.81 -8.41
N SER A 482 34.18 5.01 -9.36
CA SER A 482 34.74 5.52 -10.62
C SER A 482 33.70 6.28 -11.46
N SER A 483 32.47 5.76 -11.55
CA SER A 483 31.38 6.45 -12.22
C SER A 483 30.98 7.71 -11.47
N LEU A 484 30.92 7.65 -10.14
CA LEU A 484 30.55 8.79 -9.31
C LEU A 484 31.53 9.95 -9.45
N PHE A 485 32.85 9.71 -9.40
CA PHE A 485 33.86 10.75 -9.55
C PHE A 485 33.78 11.46 -10.90
N LYS A 486 33.51 10.71 -11.98
CA LYS A 486 33.25 11.26 -13.32
C LYS A 486 32.00 12.13 -13.34
N ILE A 487 30.89 11.65 -12.77
CA ILE A 487 29.62 12.40 -12.69
C ILE A 487 29.79 13.70 -11.91
N ILE A 488 30.55 13.68 -10.79
CA ILE A 488 30.81 14.90 -10.01
C ILE A 488 31.53 15.93 -10.88
N HIS A 489 32.53 15.52 -11.67
CA HIS A 489 33.20 16.41 -12.61
C HIS A 489 32.26 16.97 -13.67
N GLU A 490 31.46 16.09 -14.31
CA GLU A 490 30.49 16.47 -15.35
C GLU A 490 29.43 17.47 -14.83
N VAL A 491 28.96 17.29 -13.59
CA VAL A 491 27.87 18.10 -13.01
C VAL A 491 28.37 19.38 -12.36
N SER A 492 29.48 19.34 -11.63
CA SER A 492 30.01 20.51 -10.91
C SER A 492 30.97 21.36 -11.75
N GLY A 493 31.50 20.81 -12.85
CA GLY A 493 32.57 21.42 -13.65
C GLY A 493 33.97 21.28 -13.03
N GLN A 494 34.12 20.64 -11.87
CA GLN A 494 35.41 20.40 -11.23
C GLN A 494 35.52 18.95 -10.73
N PRO A 495 36.68 18.29 -10.87
CA PRO A 495 36.86 16.96 -10.32
C PRO A 495 36.88 17.00 -8.79
N ILE A 496 36.34 15.94 -8.17
CA ILE A 496 36.57 15.71 -6.75
C ILE A 496 38.06 15.46 -6.51
N LYS A 497 38.64 16.15 -5.53
CA LYS A 497 40.04 16.06 -5.16
C LYS A 497 40.19 15.41 -3.79
N PHE A 498 41.32 14.74 -3.61
CA PHE A 498 41.71 14.07 -2.38
C PHE A 498 43.01 14.67 -1.87
N GLN A 499 43.08 14.98 -0.58
CA GLN A 499 44.21 15.69 0.04
C GLN A 499 45.54 14.96 -0.18
N HIS A 500 45.59 13.64 -0.03
CA HIS A 500 46.83 12.86 -0.15
C HIS A 500 47.32 12.68 -1.60
N ILE A 501 46.47 12.97 -2.59
CA ILE A 501 46.81 12.88 -4.03
C ILE A 501 47.06 14.28 -4.59
N HIS A 502 46.21 15.23 -4.27
CA HIS A 502 46.14 16.55 -4.92
C HIS A 502 46.53 17.73 -4.01
N GLN A 503 46.90 17.45 -2.75
CA GLN A 503 47.19 18.44 -1.70
C GLN A 503 46.02 19.38 -1.33
N GLN A 504 44.80 19.03 -1.76
CA GLN A 504 43.56 19.74 -1.43
C GLN A 504 42.35 18.80 -1.53
N GLY A 505 41.24 19.17 -0.90
CA GLY A 505 39.95 18.49 -1.00
C GLY A 505 39.71 17.49 0.12
N VAL A 506 39.08 16.36 -0.21
CA VAL A 506 38.62 15.36 0.75
C VAL A 506 39.81 14.71 1.43
N SER A 507 39.85 14.84 2.76
CA SER A 507 40.88 14.30 3.64
C SER A 507 40.38 13.09 4.44
N CYS A 508 39.06 12.90 4.57
CA CYS A 508 38.49 11.79 5.32
C CYS A 508 37.13 11.35 4.77
N ILE A 509 36.90 10.05 4.66
CA ILE A 509 35.62 9.42 4.37
C ILE A 509 35.31 8.50 5.54
N LEU A 510 34.22 8.79 6.24
CA LEU A 510 33.73 7.97 7.35
C LEU A 510 32.69 6.97 6.83
N ALA A 511 32.92 5.69 7.07
CA ALA A 511 32.04 4.62 6.61
C ALA A 511 31.95 3.48 7.62
N ASP A 512 31.07 2.54 7.32
CA ASP A 512 31.10 1.23 7.94
C ASP A 512 32.28 0.41 7.41
N LEU A 513 32.81 -0.47 8.26
CA LEU A 513 33.94 -1.33 7.88
C LEU A 513 33.45 -2.51 7.03
N ASP A 514 33.09 -2.23 5.77
CA ASP A 514 32.74 -3.22 4.76
C ASP A 514 33.93 -3.43 3.80
N ALA A 515 34.45 -4.65 3.73
CA ALA A 515 35.66 -4.96 2.98
C ALA A 515 35.51 -4.72 1.47
N ALA A 516 34.34 -5.02 0.91
CA ALA A 516 34.07 -4.86 -0.52
C ALA A 516 33.98 -3.37 -0.88
N GLN A 517 33.26 -2.59 -0.08
CA GLN A 517 33.13 -1.14 -0.25
C GLN A 517 34.47 -0.43 -0.08
N ALA A 518 35.24 -0.77 0.96
CA ALA A 518 36.56 -0.21 1.21
C ALA A 518 37.52 -0.54 0.06
N LYS A 519 37.57 -1.81 -0.38
CA LYS A 519 38.41 -2.21 -1.52
C LYS A 519 37.99 -1.49 -2.81
N GLY A 520 36.69 -1.40 -3.09
CA GLY A 520 36.18 -0.69 -4.26
C GLY A 520 36.56 0.80 -4.27
N LEU A 521 36.49 1.46 -3.11
CA LEU A 521 36.97 2.84 -2.94
C LEU A 521 38.48 2.94 -3.18
N GLY A 522 39.27 2.05 -2.57
CA GLY A 522 40.72 2.02 -2.73
C GLY A 522 41.15 1.83 -4.19
N LEU A 523 40.45 0.97 -4.95
CA LEU A 523 40.69 0.76 -6.38
C LEU A 523 40.34 2.01 -7.19
N ALA A 524 39.22 2.68 -6.88
CA ALA A 524 38.87 3.93 -7.55
C ALA A 524 39.87 5.07 -7.26
N LEU A 525 40.51 5.05 -6.09
CA LEU A 525 41.59 5.99 -5.75
C LEU A 525 42.90 5.63 -6.47
N HIS A 526 43.20 4.34 -6.61
CA HIS A 526 44.34 3.86 -7.38
C HIS A 526 44.26 4.26 -8.86
N ASP A 527 43.05 4.27 -9.44
CA ASP A 527 42.82 4.80 -10.78
C ASP A 527 43.13 6.31 -10.93
N LEU A 528 43.10 7.06 -9.82
CA LEU A 528 43.47 8.48 -9.80
C LEU A 528 44.97 8.70 -9.56
N ASP A 529 45.62 7.81 -8.81
CA ASP A 529 47.05 7.87 -8.48
C ASP A 529 47.64 6.45 -8.39
N HIS A 530 48.32 6.02 -9.45
CA HIS A 530 48.91 4.68 -9.50
C HIS A 530 50.17 4.51 -8.64
N GLU A 531 50.69 5.56 -7.99
CA GLU A 531 51.90 5.47 -7.17
C GLU A 531 51.71 4.64 -5.89
N LYS A 532 50.47 4.50 -5.43
CA LYS A 532 50.12 3.78 -4.20
C LYS A 532 49.14 2.66 -4.52
N ASP A 533 49.27 1.53 -3.83
CA ASP A 533 48.27 0.48 -3.92
C ASP A 533 46.95 0.90 -3.24
N TRP A 534 45.87 0.16 -3.53
CA TRP A 534 44.54 0.46 -3.01
C TRP A 534 44.45 0.45 -1.47
N GLN A 535 45.21 -0.40 -0.77
CA GLN A 535 45.22 -0.44 0.71
C GLN A 535 45.95 0.78 1.26
N THR A 536 47.07 1.14 0.65
CA THR A 536 47.86 2.31 1.02
C THR A 536 47.03 3.58 0.88
N HIS A 537 46.25 3.75 -0.19
CA HIS A 537 45.33 4.89 -0.33
C HIS A 537 44.34 5.00 0.83
N LEU A 538 43.73 3.89 1.25
CA LEU A 538 42.76 3.89 2.33
C LEU A 538 43.38 4.38 3.66
N THR A 539 44.67 4.15 3.90
CA THR A 539 45.34 4.67 5.12
C THR A 539 45.34 6.19 5.23
N PHE A 540 45.17 6.91 4.12
CA PHE A 540 45.17 8.37 4.05
C PHE A 540 43.78 9.01 4.08
N VAL A 541 42.72 8.23 3.90
CA VAL A 541 41.37 8.80 3.70
C VAL A 541 40.26 8.04 4.39
N PHE A 542 40.39 6.74 4.63
CA PHE A 542 39.29 5.92 5.15
C PHE A 542 39.29 5.86 6.67
N LYS A 543 38.12 6.08 7.26
CA LYS A 543 37.89 5.99 8.70
C LYS A 543 36.65 5.15 8.99
N SER A 544 36.76 4.24 9.96
CA SER A 544 35.68 3.33 10.32
C SER A 544 34.77 3.91 11.40
N CYS A 545 33.47 3.64 11.29
CA CYS A 545 32.49 3.95 12.31
C CYS A 545 32.72 3.11 13.58
N LEU A 546 33.03 3.75 14.71
CA LEU A 546 33.29 3.06 15.97
C LEU A 546 32.03 2.40 16.56
N ILE A 547 30.84 2.96 16.29
CA ILE A 547 29.58 2.37 16.74
C ILE A 547 29.35 1.02 16.04
N HIS A 548 29.58 0.94 14.73
CA HIS A 548 29.44 -0.31 13.99
C HIS A 548 30.52 -1.33 14.38
N PHE A 549 31.76 -0.88 14.60
CA PHE A 549 32.82 -1.70 15.18
C PHE A 549 32.40 -2.30 16.54
N GLU A 550 31.88 -1.49 17.46
CA GLU A 550 31.41 -1.96 18.76
C GLU A 550 30.22 -2.93 18.66
N ARG A 551 29.25 -2.65 17.78
CA ARG A 551 28.09 -3.54 17.55
C ARG A 551 28.56 -4.89 17.02
N ASN A 552 29.46 -4.89 16.04
CA ASN A 552 30.06 -6.12 15.49
C ASN A 552 30.80 -6.92 16.56
N LEU A 553 31.56 -6.25 17.43
CA LEU A 553 32.28 -6.89 18.53
C LEU A 553 31.34 -7.54 19.57
N ARG A 554 30.19 -6.93 19.87
CA ARG A 554 29.22 -7.49 20.83
C ARG A 554 28.70 -8.87 20.39
N ASN A 555 28.56 -9.07 19.09
CA ASN A 555 28.02 -10.30 18.51
C ASN A 555 29.06 -11.43 18.41
N LYS A 556 30.36 -11.14 18.60
CA LYS A 556 31.39 -12.17 18.56
C LYS A 556 31.37 -13.02 19.85
N PRO A 557 31.62 -14.33 19.78
CA PRO A 557 31.60 -15.23 20.94
C PRO A 557 32.84 -15.10 21.84
N PHE A 558 33.59 -13.99 21.76
CA PHE A 558 34.76 -13.73 22.59
C PHE A 558 34.39 -13.46 24.06
N ASP A 559 35.32 -13.77 24.93
CA ASP A 559 35.26 -13.52 26.36
C ASP A 559 35.24 -12.02 26.67
N LYS A 560 34.75 -11.70 27.87
CA LYS A 560 34.62 -10.30 28.32
C LYS A 560 35.97 -9.60 28.36
N THR A 561 37.03 -10.30 28.76
CA THR A 561 38.41 -9.78 28.83
C THR A 561 38.92 -9.43 27.44
N THR A 562 38.80 -10.34 26.48
CA THR A 562 39.19 -10.16 25.08
C THR A 562 38.43 -9.01 24.42
N LYS A 563 37.11 -8.95 24.62
CA LYS A 563 36.29 -7.81 24.17
C LYS A 563 36.73 -6.48 24.79
N ASN A 564 37.19 -6.47 26.04
CA ASN A 564 37.69 -5.25 26.68
C ASN A 564 39.05 -4.81 26.12
N LEU A 565 39.93 -5.75 25.76
CA LEU A 565 41.18 -5.42 25.05
C LEU A 565 40.89 -4.83 23.67
N ILE A 566 40.02 -5.48 22.88
CA ILE A 566 39.64 -5.01 21.53
C ILE A 566 39.05 -3.59 21.56
N ARG A 567 38.24 -3.24 22.58
CA ARG A 567 37.67 -1.89 22.74
C ARG A 567 38.71 -0.80 22.96
N GLN A 568 39.93 -1.14 23.35
CA GLN A 568 40.98 -0.16 23.61
C GLN A 568 41.70 0.29 22.33
N ILE A 569 41.63 -0.49 21.24
CA ILE A 569 42.33 -0.22 19.97
C ILE A 569 42.14 1.24 19.49
N PRO A 570 40.92 1.81 19.42
CA PRO A 570 40.73 3.17 18.91
C PRO A 570 41.36 4.27 19.79
N ASN A 571 41.63 3.97 21.06
CA ASN A 571 42.08 4.94 22.07
C ASN A 571 43.58 4.83 22.40
N MET A 572 44.29 3.85 21.83
CA MET A 572 45.74 3.71 22.02
C MET A 572 46.48 4.95 21.53
N SER A 573 47.53 5.35 22.27
CA SER A 573 48.19 6.65 22.13
C SER A 573 49.47 6.61 21.29
N SER A 574 49.90 5.44 20.82
CA SER A 574 51.00 5.31 19.87
C SER A 574 50.83 4.06 19.00
N LYS A 575 51.61 3.99 17.90
CA LYS A 575 51.64 2.85 16.99
C LYS A 575 52.11 1.58 17.71
N GLU A 576 53.14 1.71 18.54
CA GLU A 576 53.73 0.61 19.33
C GLU A 576 52.71 0.03 20.30
N GLN A 577 52.00 0.89 21.03
CA GLN A 577 50.96 0.47 21.97
C GLN A 577 49.82 -0.31 21.29
N VAL A 578 49.47 0.05 20.05
CA VAL A 578 48.46 -0.72 19.29
C VAL A 578 48.98 -2.11 18.96
N TYR A 579 50.22 -2.26 18.51
CA TYR A 579 50.77 -3.58 18.20
C TYR A 579 50.96 -4.45 19.44
N ASP A 580 51.41 -3.86 20.56
CA ASP A 580 51.48 -4.56 21.85
C ASP A 580 50.09 -5.05 22.29
N LEU A 581 49.05 -4.21 22.12
CA LEU A 581 47.67 -4.59 22.40
C LEU A 581 47.16 -5.71 21.48
N LEU A 582 47.49 -5.67 20.18
CA LEU A 582 47.14 -6.73 19.24
C LEU A 582 47.81 -8.06 19.61
N GLN A 583 49.03 -8.03 20.15
CA GLN A 583 49.69 -9.21 20.68
C GLN A 583 48.98 -9.73 21.93
N GLN A 584 48.62 -8.84 22.88
CA GLN A 584 47.84 -9.23 24.06
C GLN A 584 46.48 -9.86 23.70
N ILE A 585 45.83 -9.35 22.65
CA ILE A 585 44.58 -9.93 22.13
C ILE A 585 44.82 -11.32 21.56
N LYS A 586 45.93 -11.52 20.84
CA LYS A 586 46.31 -12.85 20.33
C LYS A 586 46.52 -13.85 21.46
N ASP A 587 47.17 -13.41 22.53
CA ASP A 587 47.53 -14.26 23.66
C ASP A 587 46.33 -14.71 24.51
N THR A 588 45.12 -14.14 24.30
CA THR A 588 43.91 -14.62 24.99
C THR A 588 43.46 -16.01 24.53
N ASN A 589 43.86 -16.42 23.31
CA ASN A 589 43.52 -17.71 22.71
C ASN A 589 41.99 -17.98 22.65
N ASP A 590 41.16 -16.94 22.51
CA ASP A 590 39.72 -17.11 22.27
C ASP A 590 39.47 -17.82 20.94
N GLU A 591 38.45 -18.68 20.89
CA GLU A 591 38.05 -19.35 19.65
C GLU A 591 37.70 -18.31 18.55
N GLY A 592 38.40 -18.40 17.40
CA GLY A 592 38.23 -17.48 16.27
C GLY A 592 38.97 -16.14 16.39
N ILE A 593 39.84 -15.95 17.41
CA ILE A 593 40.60 -14.70 17.56
C ILE A 593 41.67 -14.52 16.50
N GLU A 594 42.32 -15.60 16.06
CA GLU A 594 43.33 -15.56 15.00
C GLU A 594 42.73 -15.12 13.67
N ASP A 595 41.57 -15.68 13.29
CA ASP A 595 40.82 -15.27 12.10
C ASP A 595 40.41 -13.80 12.19
N TRP A 596 39.94 -13.35 13.36
CA TRP A 596 39.61 -11.95 13.59
C TRP A 596 40.83 -11.05 13.43
N LEU A 597 41.97 -11.41 14.02
CA LEU A 597 43.22 -10.68 13.89
C LEU A 597 43.71 -10.63 12.45
N SER A 598 43.60 -11.72 11.68
CA SER A 598 44.01 -11.76 10.28
C SER A 598 43.33 -10.69 9.41
N TYR A 599 42.07 -10.35 9.72
CA TYR A 599 41.34 -9.28 9.07
C TYR A 599 41.68 -7.91 9.67
N TYR A 600 41.63 -7.77 10.99
CA TYR A 600 41.79 -6.47 11.66
C TYR A 600 43.24 -5.95 11.68
N GLN A 601 44.24 -6.81 11.48
CA GLN A 601 45.64 -6.43 11.32
C GLN A 601 45.99 -5.93 9.92
N GLN A 602 45.10 -6.10 8.93
CA GLN A 602 45.30 -5.52 7.60
C GLN A 602 45.50 -4.00 7.74
N LEU A 603 46.51 -3.47 7.05
CA LEU A 603 46.99 -2.11 7.28
C LEU A 603 45.89 -1.06 7.18
N TYR A 604 45.04 -1.14 6.15
CA TYR A 604 43.93 -0.18 5.99
C TYR A 604 42.85 -0.32 7.08
N VAL A 605 42.61 -1.53 7.59
CA VAL A 605 41.60 -1.78 8.63
C VAL A 605 42.05 -1.15 9.94
N ILE A 606 43.26 -1.47 10.40
CA ILE A 606 43.77 -0.92 11.65
C ILE A 606 44.00 0.60 11.56
N ALA A 607 44.48 1.10 10.40
CA ALA A 607 44.63 2.53 10.14
C ALA A 607 43.28 3.27 10.17
N SER A 608 42.18 2.60 9.80
CA SER A 608 40.84 3.21 9.84
C SER A 608 40.25 3.32 11.25
N LEU A 609 40.83 2.61 12.24
CA LEU A 609 40.35 2.57 13.63
C LEU A 609 41.17 3.43 14.59
N ASN A 610 42.47 3.64 14.32
CA ASN A 610 43.38 4.35 15.22
C ASN A 610 44.13 5.50 14.52
N GLN A 611 44.10 6.69 15.14
CA GLN A 611 44.70 7.91 14.59
C GLN A 611 46.21 7.86 14.40
N TYR A 612 46.94 7.09 15.21
CA TYR A 612 48.41 7.02 15.19
C TYR A 612 48.93 6.02 14.15
N ILE A 613 48.07 5.15 13.64
CA ILE A 613 48.37 4.29 12.50
C ILE A 613 47.86 4.91 11.19
N SER A 614 46.74 5.64 11.29
CA SER A 614 46.23 6.43 10.17
C SER A 614 47.25 7.46 9.68
N LYS A 615 47.21 7.73 8.37
CA LYS A 615 47.93 8.84 7.75
C LYS A 615 47.01 10.04 7.47
N ILE A 616 45.75 9.98 7.90
CA ILE A 616 44.84 11.14 7.90
C ILE A 616 45.40 12.20 8.84
N ASN A 617 45.30 13.48 8.46
CA ASN A 617 45.70 14.59 9.31
C ASN A 617 45.02 14.47 10.70
N PRO A 618 45.77 14.53 11.83
CA PRO A 618 45.20 14.34 13.16
C PRO A 618 44.08 15.33 13.53
N GLU A 619 44.12 16.55 13.02
CA GLU A 619 43.07 17.54 13.23
C GLU A 619 41.78 17.15 12.52
N ILE A 620 41.88 16.74 11.24
CA ILE A 620 40.74 16.24 10.47
C ILE A 620 40.20 14.94 11.09
N TRP A 621 41.07 14.04 11.54
CA TRP A 621 40.66 12.83 12.24
C TRP A 621 39.81 13.16 13.47
N ARG A 622 40.16 14.19 14.24
CA ARG A 622 39.35 14.60 15.40
C ARG A 622 38.04 15.27 14.98
N LYS A 623 38.05 16.07 13.91
CA LYS A 623 36.87 16.79 13.39
C LYS A 623 35.83 15.88 12.73
N SER A 624 36.24 14.80 12.03
CA SER A 624 35.34 13.96 11.22
C SER A 624 34.37 13.07 12.00
N GLY A 625 34.31 13.22 13.33
CA GLY A 625 33.45 12.43 14.21
C GLY A 625 33.90 10.97 14.34
N THR A 626 33.25 10.20 15.21
CA THR A 626 33.57 8.77 15.43
C THR A 626 32.42 7.83 15.05
N ASN A 627 31.32 8.39 14.54
CA ASN A 627 30.11 7.65 14.22
C ASN A 627 29.41 8.18 12.96
N THR A 628 28.65 7.30 12.33
CA THR A 628 27.81 7.58 11.16
C THR A 628 26.42 8.07 11.55
N ASN A 629 26.26 8.73 12.71
CA ASN A 629 24.96 9.19 13.20
C ASN A 629 24.25 10.11 12.21
N ASN A 630 24.98 10.90 11.42
CA ASN A 630 24.37 11.77 10.42
C ASN A 630 23.81 10.93 9.26
N ALA A 631 24.52 9.90 8.80
CA ALA A 631 23.99 8.95 7.82
C ALA A 631 22.79 8.15 8.36
N GLU A 632 22.88 7.61 9.59
CA GLU A 632 21.74 6.91 10.23
C GLU A 632 20.51 7.82 10.35
N ALA A 633 20.72 9.09 10.74
CA ALA A 633 19.65 10.07 10.83
C ALA A 633 19.13 10.52 9.46
N ALA A 634 19.99 10.66 8.43
CA ALA A 634 19.59 10.92 7.05
C ALA A 634 18.64 9.82 6.57
N HIS A 635 19.04 8.56 6.74
CA HIS A 635 18.20 7.40 6.46
C HIS A 635 16.89 7.45 7.23
N ALA A 636 16.90 7.75 8.53
CA ALA A 636 15.69 7.83 9.34
C ALA A 636 14.74 8.94 8.87
N MET A 637 15.27 10.10 8.44
CA MET A 637 14.49 11.21 7.91
C MET A 637 13.88 10.87 6.56
N VAL A 638 14.69 10.38 5.62
CA VAL A 638 14.22 9.97 4.29
C VAL A 638 13.20 8.84 4.42
N ASN A 639 13.40 7.87 5.30
CA ASN A 639 12.46 6.78 5.54
C ASN A 639 11.06 7.24 6.03
N LYS A 640 10.91 8.46 6.55
CA LYS A 640 9.58 9.05 6.83
C LYS A 640 8.83 9.40 5.55
N GLU A 641 9.56 9.66 4.46
CA GLU A 641 9.03 9.80 3.10
C GLU A 641 8.69 8.41 2.49
N GLY A 642 8.67 7.32 3.26
CA GLY A 642 8.24 5.99 2.83
C GLY A 642 9.35 4.92 2.81
N LYS A 643 8.92 3.66 2.90
CA LYS A 643 9.78 2.46 2.88
C LYS A 643 9.20 1.43 1.92
N GLN A 644 10.04 0.52 1.41
CA GLN A 644 9.62 -0.54 0.48
C GLN A 644 8.89 0.02 -0.75
N LEU A 645 9.39 1.14 -1.28
CA LEU A 645 8.82 1.83 -2.44
C LEU A 645 9.22 1.13 -3.74
N SER A 646 8.51 1.41 -4.83
CA SER A 646 9.02 1.14 -6.17
C SER A 646 10.29 1.98 -6.42
N LEU A 647 11.12 1.57 -7.37
CA LEU A 647 12.38 2.27 -7.67
C LEU A 647 12.12 3.71 -8.13
N LEU A 648 11.19 3.90 -9.06
CA LEU A 648 10.83 5.22 -9.57
C LEU A 648 10.28 6.14 -8.47
N SER A 649 9.41 5.63 -7.60
CA SER A 649 8.88 6.42 -6.49
C SER A 649 9.96 6.75 -5.46
N ALA A 650 10.91 5.84 -5.19
CA ALA A 650 12.03 6.10 -4.28
C ALA A 650 12.93 7.24 -4.80
N ILE A 651 13.29 7.22 -6.09
CA ILE A 651 14.07 8.28 -6.75
C ILE A 651 13.32 9.61 -6.69
N SER A 652 12.04 9.62 -7.09
CA SER A 652 11.23 10.83 -7.15
C SER A 652 11.02 11.48 -5.77
N ARG A 653 10.88 10.67 -4.72
CA ARG A 653 10.80 11.19 -3.34
C ARG A 653 12.16 11.61 -2.78
N GLY A 654 13.23 10.90 -3.13
CA GLY A 654 14.60 11.32 -2.80
C GLY A 654 14.90 12.70 -3.36
N LYS A 655 14.58 12.92 -4.65
CA LYS A 655 14.67 14.22 -5.32
C LYS A 655 13.93 15.32 -4.56
N ARG A 656 12.62 15.14 -4.32
CA ARG A 656 11.78 16.13 -3.63
C ARG A 656 12.30 16.48 -2.25
N TYR A 657 12.80 15.49 -1.51
CA TYR A 657 13.40 15.71 -0.19
C TYR A 657 14.68 16.54 -0.29
N ASP A 658 15.56 16.19 -1.23
CA ASP A 658 16.83 16.89 -1.44
C ASP A 658 16.59 18.34 -1.90
N GLU A 659 15.67 18.58 -2.84
CA GLU A 659 15.28 19.93 -3.28
C GLU A 659 14.71 20.77 -2.13
N ARG A 660 13.88 20.17 -1.26
CA ARG A 660 13.34 20.83 -0.07
C ARG A 660 14.44 21.25 0.89
N CYS A 661 15.47 20.43 1.08
CA CYS A 661 16.62 20.78 1.93
C CYS A 661 17.36 22.00 1.38
N TYR A 662 17.66 22.05 0.08
CA TYR A 662 18.32 23.21 -0.52
C TYR A 662 17.45 24.45 -0.55
N LYS A 663 16.13 24.31 -0.75
CA LYS A 663 15.20 25.44 -0.64
C LYS A 663 15.18 26.01 0.78
N THR A 664 15.30 25.16 1.78
CA THR A 664 15.38 25.56 3.18
C THR A 664 16.66 26.36 3.47
N ILE A 665 17.79 25.91 2.91
CA ILE A 665 19.08 26.64 2.97
C ILE A 665 18.93 28.01 2.31
N GLU A 666 18.41 28.07 1.08
CA GLU A 666 18.22 29.33 0.34
C GLU A 666 17.35 30.34 1.11
N ILE A 667 16.27 29.87 1.74
CA ILE A 667 15.40 30.73 2.55
C ILE A 667 16.13 31.23 3.80
N HIS A 668 16.91 30.38 4.46
CA HIS A 668 17.70 30.77 5.63
C HIS A 668 18.74 31.82 5.26
N ASP A 669 19.49 31.61 4.18
CA ASP A 669 20.51 32.55 3.70
C ASP A 669 19.91 33.91 3.30
N LYS A 670 18.74 33.91 2.64
CA LYS A 670 18.09 35.14 2.16
C LYS A 670 17.36 35.92 3.25
N MET A 671 16.70 35.23 4.17
CA MET A 671 15.75 35.83 5.12
C MET A 671 16.20 35.73 6.58
N GLY A 672 17.25 34.98 6.89
CA GLY A 672 17.70 34.70 8.26
C GLY A 672 16.76 33.81 9.07
N VAL A 673 15.75 33.19 8.43
CA VAL A 673 14.75 32.36 9.13
C VAL A 673 15.17 30.89 9.10
N PRO A 674 15.51 30.28 10.25
CA PRO A 674 15.95 28.89 10.29
C PRO A 674 14.79 27.91 10.07
N TYR A 675 15.11 26.70 9.60
CA TYR A 675 14.14 25.60 9.41
C TYR A 675 13.30 25.28 10.66
N THR A 676 13.85 25.53 11.84
CA THR A 676 13.21 25.21 13.11
C THR A 676 13.69 26.16 14.20
N HIS A 677 12.76 26.60 15.05
CA HIS A 677 13.07 27.33 16.28
C HIS A 677 13.63 26.41 17.38
N GLN A 678 13.61 25.08 17.19
CA GLN A 678 14.27 24.18 18.12
C GLN A 678 15.78 24.37 18.03
N ASP A 679 16.42 24.60 19.17
CA ASP A 679 17.87 24.61 19.25
C ASP A 679 18.43 23.24 18.81
N LYS A 680 19.05 23.25 17.63
CA LYS A 680 19.75 22.12 17.01
C LYS A 680 21.25 22.38 16.90
N SER A 681 21.75 23.40 17.60
CA SER A 681 23.18 23.68 17.69
C SER A 681 23.96 22.45 18.15
N GLU A 682 25.24 22.41 17.80
CA GLU A 682 26.14 21.34 18.25
C GLU A 682 26.14 21.22 19.78
N VAL A 683 26.12 22.35 20.50
CA VAL A 683 25.98 22.41 21.95
C VAL A 683 24.73 21.66 22.42
N LYS A 684 23.56 21.91 21.81
CA LYS A 684 22.33 21.24 22.21
C LYS A 684 22.33 19.76 21.89
N ARG A 685 22.94 19.35 20.78
CA ARG A 685 23.12 17.92 20.43
C ARG A 685 24.01 17.22 21.44
N ILE A 686 25.12 17.84 21.86
CA ILE A 686 26.00 17.34 22.92
C ILE A 686 25.22 17.23 24.24
N GLN A 687 24.49 18.27 24.65
CA GLN A 687 23.65 18.22 25.85
C GLN A 687 22.64 17.05 25.83
N ARG A 688 21.98 16.80 24.70
CA ARG A 688 21.05 15.66 24.55
C ARG A 688 21.79 14.33 24.66
N SER A 689 22.97 14.21 24.04
CA SER A 689 23.81 13.00 24.14
C SER A 689 24.24 12.71 25.57
N ILE A 690 24.66 13.75 26.32
CA ILE A 690 25.01 13.64 27.75
C ILE A 690 23.81 13.13 28.56
N LYS A 691 22.64 13.76 28.40
CA LYS A 691 21.41 13.33 29.11
C LYS A 691 21.01 11.89 28.80
N LEU A 692 21.15 11.45 27.54
CA LEU A 692 20.89 10.07 27.14
C LEU A 692 21.88 9.09 27.80
N LYS A 693 23.18 9.43 27.83
CA LYS A 693 24.20 8.63 28.53
C LYS A 693 23.91 8.53 30.03
N GLU A 694 23.57 9.65 30.68
CA GLU A 694 23.19 9.66 32.10
C GLU A 694 21.94 8.82 32.39
N SER A 695 20.95 8.85 31.50
CA SER A 695 19.75 8.01 31.62
C SER A 695 20.06 6.53 31.44
N TYR A 696 20.93 6.19 30.48
CA TYR A 696 21.35 4.80 30.26
C TYR A 696 22.14 4.25 31.44
N ILE A 697 23.06 5.05 32.01
CA ILE A 697 23.82 4.70 33.22
C ILE A 697 22.89 4.52 34.41
N ARG A 698 21.89 5.41 34.60
CA ARG A 698 20.88 5.26 35.65
C ARG A 698 20.07 3.97 35.51
N ASN A 699 19.61 3.65 34.31
CA ASN A 699 18.79 2.44 34.09
C ASN A 699 19.61 1.15 34.26
N ASN A 700 20.86 1.11 33.79
CA ASN A 700 21.74 -0.04 34.02
C ASN A 700 22.16 -0.21 35.49
N ASN A 701 22.24 0.88 36.27
CA ASN A 701 22.50 0.82 37.71
C ASN A 701 21.26 0.47 38.56
N LEU A 702 20.05 0.57 37.99
CA LEU A 702 18.81 0.10 38.62
C LEU A 702 18.65 -1.42 38.43
N ASP A 703 18.96 -1.95 37.25
CA ASP A 703 18.95 -3.40 36.98
C ASP A 703 20.00 -4.21 37.78
N THR A 704 21.06 -3.56 38.28
CA THR A 704 22.05 -4.21 39.16
C THR A 704 21.68 -4.17 40.65
N ASN A 705 20.81 -3.25 41.08
CA ASN A 705 20.40 -3.12 42.49
C ASN A 705 19.12 -3.89 42.83
N ASP A 706 18.26 -4.22 41.86
CA ASP A 706 17.01 -4.97 42.11
C ASP A 706 17.19 -6.48 42.36
N LYS A 707 18.43 -6.99 42.39
CA LYS A 707 18.73 -8.36 42.87
C LYS A 707 19.08 -8.45 44.35
N LEU A 708 19.13 -7.34 45.11
CA LEU A 708 19.58 -7.36 46.50
C LEU A 708 18.65 -6.71 47.54
N SER A 709 17.48 -6.19 47.17
CA SER A 709 16.56 -5.60 48.16
C SER A 709 15.08 -5.91 47.95
N SER A 710 14.71 -7.19 47.85
CA SER A 710 13.30 -7.62 47.93
C SER A 710 13.03 -8.46 49.19
N LYS A 711 13.35 -7.92 50.38
CA LYS A 711 12.75 -8.37 51.65
C LYS A 711 12.62 -7.17 52.58
N LYS A 712 11.38 -6.92 53.02
CA LYS A 712 10.91 -5.91 53.98
C LYS A 712 10.60 -4.52 53.41
N ARG A 713 9.33 -4.29 53.07
CA ARG A 713 8.36 -3.58 53.94
C ARG A 713 7.03 -3.41 53.21
N LYS A 714 6.08 -4.30 53.50
CA LYS A 714 4.67 -3.93 53.66
C LYS A 714 4.58 -3.26 55.03
N LEU A 715 4.06 -2.03 55.11
CA LEU A 715 2.92 -1.67 55.98
C LEU A 715 2.72 -0.15 56.06
N PHE A 716 1.43 0.21 55.99
CA PHE A 716 0.76 1.45 56.37
C PHE A 716 1.20 2.73 55.61
N SER A 717 0.43 3.32 54.70
CA SER A 717 -1.02 3.57 54.54
C SER A 717 -1.23 5.09 54.53
N SER A 718 -2.00 5.55 53.55
CA SER A 718 -3.07 6.56 53.65
C SER A 718 -2.77 7.84 54.45
N THR A 719 -2.90 9.01 53.85
CA THR A 719 -4.22 9.59 53.50
C THR A 719 -3.94 10.79 52.61
N SER A 720 -4.32 10.78 51.33
CA SER A 720 -5.66 11.09 50.81
C SER A 720 -6.10 12.55 51.03
N LYS A 721 -6.28 13.24 49.90
CA LYS A 721 -7.31 14.26 49.58
C LYS A 721 -6.90 14.85 48.22
N THR A 722 -7.72 14.91 47.18
CA THR A 722 -9.17 14.68 47.04
C THR A 722 -9.44 14.61 45.53
N LYS A 723 -10.08 13.52 45.08
CA LYS A 723 -11.46 13.48 44.56
C LYS A 723 -11.57 13.88 43.06
N SER A 724 -11.75 12.94 42.12
CA SER A 724 -12.88 12.01 41.89
C SER A 724 -13.95 12.63 40.98
N LYS A 725 -14.67 11.93 40.09
CA LYS A 725 -15.12 10.52 40.05
C LYS A 725 -15.75 10.32 38.64
N LYS A 726 -15.44 9.22 37.92
CA LYS A 726 -16.12 7.90 37.86
C LYS A 726 -17.31 7.86 36.88
N ARG A 727 -17.33 6.94 35.90
CA ARG A 727 -17.36 5.44 35.89
C ARG A 727 -18.78 4.89 36.06
N GLN A 728 -19.07 3.79 35.36
CA GLN A 728 -19.24 2.39 35.85
C GLN A 728 -19.90 1.57 34.71
N GLU A 729 -19.77 0.26 34.51
CA GLU A 729 -19.15 -0.93 35.14
C GLU A 729 -19.25 -2.06 34.08
N ASP A 730 -18.24 -2.92 33.82
CA ASP A 730 -17.71 -4.10 34.53
C ASP A 730 -18.56 -5.40 34.44
N SER A 731 -17.96 -6.49 33.90
CA SER A 731 -17.69 -7.78 34.58
C SER A 731 -17.12 -8.86 33.62
N ALA A 732 -15.87 -9.32 33.83
CA ALA A 732 -15.41 -10.69 34.23
C ALA A 732 -15.41 -11.77 33.10
N SER A 733 -14.45 -12.69 32.91
CA SER A 733 -13.28 -13.20 33.69
C SER A 733 -12.28 -14.00 32.82
N GLU A 734 -10.98 -13.84 33.12
CA GLU A 734 -9.87 -14.83 33.22
C GLU A 734 -9.52 -15.85 32.11
N ASN A 735 -8.33 -15.67 31.50
CA ASN A 735 -7.19 -16.60 31.60
C ASN A 735 -5.91 -15.93 31.04
N GLU A 736 -5.11 -15.33 31.91
CA GLU A 736 -3.77 -14.80 31.61
C GLU A 736 -2.72 -15.91 31.78
N GLU A 737 -2.17 -16.36 30.66
CA GLU A 737 -0.95 -17.15 30.62
C GLU A 737 0.26 -16.18 30.62
N THR A 738 1.12 -16.33 31.63
CA THR A 738 2.36 -15.58 31.86
C THR A 738 3.18 -15.37 30.57
N THR A 739 3.21 -14.14 30.05
CA THR A 739 4.05 -13.76 28.90
C THR A 739 5.21 -12.86 29.34
N LEU A 740 6.41 -13.44 29.37
CA LEU A 740 7.69 -12.72 29.38
C LEU A 740 7.79 -11.77 28.16
N PRO A 741 8.44 -10.60 28.28
CA PRO A 741 8.48 -9.61 27.21
C PRO A 741 9.36 -10.10 26.04
N LYS A 742 8.72 -10.47 24.93
CA LYS A 742 9.37 -10.76 23.63
C LYS A 742 9.68 -9.45 22.90
N THR A 743 10.90 -8.94 23.04
CA THR A 743 11.52 -7.98 22.10
C THR A 743 12.95 -8.43 21.80
N ASN A 744 13.40 -8.23 20.55
CA ASN A 744 14.73 -8.51 19.95
C ASN A 744 14.98 -9.80 19.13
N ASN A 745 14.16 -10.86 19.17
CA ASN A 745 14.47 -12.08 18.39
C ASN A 745 14.18 -12.00 16.88
N ASN A 746 13.25 -11.15 16.42
CA ASN A 746 12.84 -11.10 15.01
C ASN A 746 13.78 -10.27 14.09
N GLU A 747 14.58 -9.36 14.64
CA GLU A 747 15.64 -8.66 13.88
C GLU A 747 16.92 -9.52 13.80
N LEU A 748 17.21 -10.26 14.87
CA LEU A 748 18.32 -11.21 14.95
C LEU A 748 18.18 -12.36 13.93
N LEU A 749 16.96 -12.91 13.79
CA LEU A 749 16.67 -13.97 12.82
C LEU A 749 16.80 -13.48 11.36
N LYS A 750 16.51 -12.19 11.11
CA LYS A 750 16.62 -11.61 9.76
C LYS A 750 18.07 -11.39 9.35
N LEU A 751 18.91 -10.88 10.26
CA LEU A 751 20.33 -10.66 10.01
C LEU A 751 21.10 -11.98 9.80
N ASP A 752 20.80 -13.02 10.59
CA ASP A 752 21.42 -14.35 10.44
C ASP A 752 20.96 -15.07 9.16
N ILE A 753 19.71 -14.83 8.71
CA ILE A 753 19.22 -15.28 7.39
C ILE A 753 19.94 -14.51 6.25
N GLU A 754 20.22 -13.23 6.43
CA GLU A 754 20.92 -12.39 5.44
C GLU A 754 22.40 -12.82 5.29
N GLU A 755 23.12 -13.04 6.39
CA GLU A 755 24.53 -13.47 6.40
C GLU A 755 24.70 -14.88 5.80
N ARG A 756 23.76 -15.79 6.08
CA ARG A 756 23.71 -17.13 5.46
C ARG A 756 23.38 -17.07 3.96
N LYS A 757 22.54 -16.13 3.52
CA LYS A 757 22.26 -15.95 2.08
C LYS A 757 23.45 -15.38 1.31
N MET A 758 24.24 -14.51 1.94
CA MET A 758 25.45 -13.94 1.34
C MET A 758 26.55 -15.00 1.21
N THR A 759 26.80 -15.78 2.26
CA THR A 759 27.77 -16.89 2.22
C THR A 759 27.36 -18.03 1.27
N LEU A 760 26.06 -18.32 1.13
CA LEU A 760 25.57 -19.28 0.12
C LEU A 760 25.75 -18.77 -1.31
N ARG A 761 25.52 -17.48 -1.57
CA ARG A 761 25.76 -16.88 -2.90
C ARG A 761 27.25 -16.84 -3.26
N GLU A 762 28.13 -16.53 -2.32
CA GLU A 762 29.59 -16.60 -2.54
C GLU A 762 30.05 -18.04 -2.84
N ARG A 763 29.46 -19.04 -2.19
CA ARG A 763 29.74 -20.45 -2.48
C ARG A 763 29.22 -20.87 -3.86
N GLU A 764 28.01 -20.46 -4.23
CA GLU A 764 27.48 -20.74 -5.58
C GLU A 764 28.31 -20.10 -6.68
N ILE A 765 28.81 -18.88 -6.48
CA ILE A 765 29.70 -18.21 -7.46
C ILE A 765 31.02 -18.96 -7.57
N LYS A 766 31.62 -19.38 -6.44
CA LYS A 766 32.86 -20.19 -6.46
C LYS A 766 32.68 -21.53 -7.16
N VAL A 767 31.53 -22.19 -6.99
CA VAL A 767 31.21 -23.45 -7.69
C VAL A 767 31.04 -23.23 -9.19
N ARG A 768 30.32 -22.18 -9.62
CA ARG A 768 30.14 -21.87 -11.05
C ARG A 768 31.44 -21.45 -11.74
N VAL A 769 32.35 -20.78 -11.03
CA VAL A 769 33.69 -20.45 -11.55
C VAL A 769 34.53 -21.72 -11.70
N ALA A 770 34.51 -22.61 -10.70
CA ALA A 770 35.21 -23.90 -10.78
C ALA A 770 34.65 -24.84 -11.87
N GLU A 771 33.34 -24.79 -12.14
CA GLU A 771 32.68 -25.54 -13.23
C GLU A 771 32.91 -24.93 -14.62
N ALA A 772 33.25 -23.63 -14.71
CA ALA A 772 33.59 -22.97 -15.97
C ALA A 772 35.09 -23.08 -16.31
N GLU A 773 35.93 -23.36 -15.33
CA GLU A 773 37.38 -23.59 -15.45
C GLU A 773 37.75 -25.08 -15.60
N ALA A 774 36.77 -25.99 -15.47
CA ALA A 774 36.87 -27.43 -15.72
C ALA A 774 36.25 -27.80 -17.08
#